data_AF-A0A9D5VQ21-F1
#
_entry.id   AF-A0A9D5VQ21-F1
#
_cell.length_a   1.000
_cell.length_b   1.000
_cell.length_c   1.000
_cell.angle_alpha   90.00
_cell.angle_beta   90.00
_cell.angle_gamma   90.00
#
_symmetry.space_group_name_H-M   'P 1'
#
loop_
_entity.id
_entity.type
_entity.pdbx_description
1 polymer ?
#
loop_
_entity_poly.entity_id
_entity_poly.type
_entity_poly.pdbx_seq_one_letter_code
_entity_poly.pdbx_strand_id
1 'polypeptide(L)'
;MFYSIISAATVWVVMVLFSIGNTITVVSAATDKDKDKDKDKGKLAFAISSELPRVEEFKIIRDEALKMGVKVYLFGGAASAWSHYVYRHLNLDDQVKDRKENISLYSIFDPSQDIDIVVDGSEEQTAALENFMMKNAPYYQMGFDGKEKMGWEMRPLRVDRGSKEKLLNNPEIESYHTDALSTGLVELTGSSKENAIFDLKTWKDEKASNPLYPPFFENVYEKKDTFYYNKNHKKTHRYQDGDNPKIFSVIRYLIKISQFGGEIPSDSKHHIKKIIKSFNPEKDLTSSYAKNWIEYNGPKLFMNALDLNRTWKILDDLGLKKKLQKLPSSTLSAWMRKEVLLEKKVGDCSGDTKGRKAKEIYAELLKNEGAIYLAHGTSGLLAYHSLSKNPEHKINAFISREGHAGEGEVAAAGDGFYVVIGGKAGAGHSNWTVKLQLDPEAMEGCDFHEGVQPTHLVILNRNAISVVANQEEISLNEYFQRKKDGQWRFEPYEQGVADRLNKIIQAKLLHPPQNEVEELLVTLKRTIESDNLSDASNLLQSYWQELVMTPNLLKQFQVGLKDASLPLIEEISASIYGQQQASDKRLSEFLLSFIDFKALTPELKEKSKELFLRGLTPEGKQFTPFTQALLGMKSELGDIINPNTLDTHGKSALMLALSPFQKGLVQSMLTYAEHGGGSGVDFKLKDPAGRSTFAYLLPYYEKINNFWPLVVDKVMQELEGEDLDHLLSFLLKHDKISEFNQMLQNNKHMGEVLASHLEEMLNHPQWESIQDSILLSSIPVLPKEVVKKIVFQEDRDLNQKLMEHLMRAPYPSDGREEFKKSILFHAAKLGDRELFERGLKIFSMSGQEVAMLKNKRGKSLDQVALDRGRLQLLLWREREGGAILSEEAKQVLLLRAVAEGDVEGAKKYIKEMESLSSFGGSVVSAALKLGKKKGKSGNQEKTVELLQLLQAKGVPMDVNVLDAVATNSAPITAFLLNHGAIKNLNARATTGSKESALLMAIEQDNLDLVKILLQAGADPNLADGKGVTPLCSIIASDKKLRHYQQLLAALMSIPGLELSKACMKNSMTPFMLAIQKQNMEAMSCLYQQKQSLDLEHKSIFGDDAQTMLQFLSQQNALSAEHMQFINHILLEMKKE
;
A
#
# COMPACT_ATOMS: atom_id res chain seq x y z
N MET A 1 64.76 8.42 -81.11
CA MET A 1 63.94 9.18 -80.14
C MET A 1 62.49 8.69 -79.98
N PHE A 2 61.94 7.84 -80.85
CA PHE A 2 60.61 7.22 -80.61
C PHE A 2 60.65 5.91 -79.78
N TYR A 3 61.79 5.23 -79.69
CA TYR A 3 61.90 3.95 -78.96
C TYR A 3 62.16 4.08 -77.45
N SER A 4 62.67 5.23 -76.98
CA SER A 4 62.97 5.46 -75.55
C SER A 4 61.76 5.92 -74.74
N ILE A 5 60.64 6.28 -75.38
CA ILE A 5 59.41 6.69 -74.69
C ILE A 5 58.48 5.48 -74.46
N ILE A 6 58.58 4.43 -75.28
CA ILE A 6 57.71 3.25 -75.17
C ILE A 6 58.15 2.30 -74.04
N SER A 7 59.46 2.21 -73.72
CA SER A 7 59.93 1.33 -72.63
C SER A 7 59.64 1.87 -71.23
N ALA A 8 59.50 3.18 -71.05
CA ALA A 8 59.16 3.78 -69.76
C ALA A 8 57.68 3.56 -69.39
N ALA A 9 56.78 3.53 -70.39
CA ALA A 9 55.35 3.31 -70.17
C ALA A 9 55.03 1.86 -69.76
N THR A 10 55.76 0.86 -70.27
CA THR A 10 55.52 -0.55 -69.94
C THR A 10 55.99 -0.91 -68.53
N VAL A 11 57.08 -0.33 -68.05
CA VAL A 11 57.57 -0.55 -66.67
C VAL A 11 56.64 0.09 -65.63
N TRP A 12 56.03 1.23 -65.95
CA TRP A 12 55.05 1.87 -65.06
C TRP A 12 53.74 1.07 -64.96
N VAL A 13 53.25 0.48 -66.05
CA VAL A 13 52.04 -0.37 -66.03
C VAL A 13 52.27 -1.67 -65.25
N VAL A 14 53.46 -2.28 -65.34
CA VAL A 14 53.77 -3.50 -64.58
C VAL A 14 53.96 -3.22 -63.07
N MET A 15 54.53 -2.08 -62.68
CA MET A 15 54.61 -1.71 -61.25
C MET A 15 53.27 -1.32 -60.64
N VAL A 16 52.38 -0.64 -61.39
CA VAL A 16 51.03 -0.34 -60.92
C VAL A 16 50.19 -1.62 -60.78
N LEU A 17 50.35 -2.59 -61.67
CA LEU A 17 49.66 -3.89 -61.55
C LEU A 17 50.21 -4.75 -60.40
N PHE A 18 51.50 -4.67 -60.07
CA PHE A 18 52.05 -5.38 -58.90
C PHE A 18 51.64 -4.74 -57.56
N SER A 19 51.44 -3.41 -57.51
CA SER A 19 50.93 -2.74 -56.31
C SER A 19 49.43 -2.93 -56.10
N ILE A 20 48.66 -3.22 -57.16
CA ILE A 20 47.22 -3.54 -57.07
C ILE A 20 47.01 -5.05 -56.80
N GLY A 21 47.95 -5.92 -57.19
CA GLY A 21 47.84 -7.38 -57.04
C GLY A 21 48.06 -7.95 -55.63
N ASN A 22 48.78 -7.25 -54.74
CA ASN A 22 49.04 -7.73 -53.37
C ASN A 22 48.12 -7.15 -52.29
N THR A 23 47.02 -6.50 -52.70
CA THR A 23 45.96 -6.08 -51.77
C THR A 23 44.60 -6.65 -52.20
N ILE A 24 44.59 -7.86 -52.74
CA ILE A 24 43.37 -8.69 -52.83
C ILE A 24 43.47 -9.76 -51.73
N THR A 25 43.38 -9.30 -50.49
CA THR A 25 42.70 -10.05 -49.44
C THR A 25 41.39 -9.33 -49.21
N VAL A 26 40.36 -9.76 -49.96
CA VAL A 26 38.92 -9.60 -49.73
C VAL A 26 38.55 -8.48 -48.74
N VAL A 27 38.57 -7.22 -49.20
CA VAL A 27 37.70 -6.19 -48.61
C VAL A 27 36.40 -6.27 -49.40
N SER A 28 35.45 -7.08 -48.93
CA SER A 28 34.11 -7.08 -49.49
C SER A 28 33.50 -5.70 -49.27
N ALA A 29 33.13 -5.03 -50.35
CA ALA A 29 32.38 -3.78 -50.32
C ALA A 29 31.11 -3.95 -49.47
N ALA A 30 31.09 -3.34 -48.30
CA ALA A 30 29.89 -3.18 -47.48
C ALA A 30 28.85 -2.44 -48.34
N THR A 31 27.70 -3.06 -48.56
CA THR A 31 26.59 -2.50 -49.33
C THR A 31 26.02 -1.27 -48.61
N ASP A 32 25.28 -0.38 -49.28
CA ASP A 32 24.64 0.76 -48.61
C ASP A 32 23.75 0.32 -47.42
N LYS A 33 23.18 -0.89 -47.49
CA LYS A 33 22.46 -1.54 -46.37
C LYS A 33 23.35 -1.87 -45.17
N ASP A 34 24.61 -2.24 -45.39
CA ASP A 34 25.55 -2.55 -44.30
C ASP A 34 26.01 -1.28 -43.59
N LYS A 35 26.20 -0.18 -44.33
CA LYS A 35 26.47 1.14 -43.76
C LYS A 35 25.32 1.68 -42.93
N ASP A 36 24.08 1.49 -43.39
CA ASP A 36 22.88 1.89 -42.64
C ASP A 36 22.72 1.06 -41.35
N LYS A 37 23.01 -0.24 -41.39
CA LYS A 37 23.01 -1.10 -40.20
C LYS A 37 24.07 -0.69 -39.18
N ASP A 38 25.30 -0.43 -39.61
CA ASP A 38 26.37 0.01 -38.70
C ASP A 38 26.05 1.36 -38.05
N LYS A 39 25.39 2.25 -38.79
CA LYS A 39 24.89 3.53 -38.25
C LYS A 39 23.80 3.30 -37.20
N ASP A 40 22.86 2.39 -37.43
CA ASP A 40 21.79 2.09 -36.48
C ASP A 40 22.29 1.34 -35.24
N LYS A 41 23.28 0.44 -35.41
CA LYS A 41 24.01 -0.16 -34.28
C LYS A 41 24.71 0.90 -33.44
N GLY A 42 25.40 1.85 -34.08
CA GLY A 42 26.07 2.96 -33.39
C GLY A 42 25.08 3.80 -32.57
N LYS A 43 23.92 4.15 -33.14
CA LYS A 43 22.85 4.86 -32.42
C LYS A 43 22.37 4.09 -31.19
N LEU A 44 22.11 2.79 -31.32
CA LEU A 44 21.66 1.96 -30.20
C LEU A 44 22.75 1.85 -29.12
N ALA A 45 23.99 1.58 -29.50
CA ALA A 45 25.11 1.46 -28.56
C ALA A 45 25.31 2.77 -27.77
N PHE A 46 25.28 3.90 -28.48
CA PHE A 46 25.32 5.22 -27.86
C PHE A 46 24.16 5.41 -26.88
N ALA A 47 22.92 5.13 -27.30
CA ALA A 47 21.73 5.26 -26.47
C ALA A 47 21.78 4.41 -25.20
N ILE A 48 22.23 3.15 -25.29
CA ILE A 48 22.40 2.27 -24.12
C ILE A 48 23.31 2.91 -23.07
N SER A 49 24.31 3.68 -23.49
CA SER A 49 25.22 4.38 -22.57
C SER A 49 24.71 5.76 -22.13
N SER A 50 24.07 6.51 -23.02
CA SER A 50 23.71 7.91 -22.80
C SER A 50 22.41 8.07 -22.02
N GLU A 51 21.53 7.07 -22.06
CA GLU A 51 20.25 7.10 -21.36
C GLU A 51 20.36 6.68 -19.88
N LEU A 52 21.48 6.05 -19.47
CA LEU A 52 21.69 5.58 -18.08
C LEU A 52 21.44 6.66 -17.01
N PRO A 53 21.90 7.92 -17.17
CA PRO A 53 21.69 8.97 -16.18
C PRO A 53 20.23 9.40 -16.02
N ARG A 54 19.31 8.95 -16.90
CA ARG A 54 17.87 9.19 -16.74
C ARG A 54 17.23 8.32 -15.66
N VAL A 55 17.94 7.29 -15.19
CA VAL A 55 17.56 6.47 -14.03
C VAL A 55 18.26 7.03 -12.80
N GLU A 56 17.49 7.57 -11.87
CA GLU A 56 18.04 8.30 -10.71
C GLU A 56 18.95 7.40 -9.85
N GLU A 57 18.57 6.14 -9.64
CA GLU A 57 19.38 5.20 -8.86
C GLU A 57 20.71 4.88 -9.53
N PHE A 58 20.76 4.79 -10.87
CA PHE A 58 22.02 4.59 -11.60
C PHE A 58 22.93 5.81 -11.48
N LYS A 59 22.35 7.01 -11.48
CA LYS A 59 23.08 8.26 -11.25
C LYS A 59 23.68 8.30 -9.84
N ILE A 60 22.92 7.91 -8.81
CA ILE A 60 23.41 7.82 -7.43
C ILE A 60 24.59 6.84 -7.32
N ILE A 61 24.46 5.63 -7.89
CA ILE A 61 25.55 4.63 -7.92
C ILE A 61 26.78 5.20 -8.62
N ARG A 62 26.59 5.79 -9.81
CA ARG A 62 27.67 6.36 -10.61
C ARG A 62 28.43 7.43 -9.85
N ASP A 63 27.71 8.39 -9.27
CA ASP A 63 28.32 9.54 -8.61
C ASP A 63 29.11 9.10 -7.37
N GLU A 64 28.63 8.10 -6.62
CA GLU A 64 29.37 7.55 -5.48
C GLU A 64 30.57 6.71 -5.93
N ALA A 65 30.41 5.87 -6.95
CA ALA A 65 31.50 5.08 -7.52
C ALA A 65 32.67 5.95 -8.02
N LEU A 66 32.36 7.08 -8.67
CA LEU A 66 33.35 8.05 -9.12
C LEU A 66 34.13 8.68 -7.96
N LYS A 67 33.47 8.98 -6.83
CA LYS A 67 34.16 9.47 -5.61
C LYS A 67 35.10 8.42 -5.02
N MET A 68 34.68 7.15 -5.07
CA MET A 68 35.46 6.02 -4.57
C MET A 68 36.59 5.59 -5.53
N GLY A 69 36.65 6.15 -6.73
CA GLY A 69 37.65 5.82 -7.74
C GLY A 69 37.49 4.42 -8.35
N VAL A 70 36.28 3.86 -8.34
CA VAL A 70 35.98 2.52 -8.88
C VAL A 70 35.08 2.61 -10.10
N LYS A 71 35.18 1.61 -10.99
CA LYS A 71 34.23 1.46 -12.10
C LYS A 71 33.10 0.51 -11.71
N VAL A 72 31.90 0.79 -12.21
CA VAL A 72 30.71 0.01 -11.88
C VAL A 72 29.96 -0.36 -13.15
N TYR A 73 29.45 -1.58 -13.19
CA TYR A 73 28.79 -2.17 -14.34
C TYR A 73 27.46 -2.80 -13.93
N LEU A 74 26.42 -2.59 -14.75
CA LEU A 74 25.28 -3.51 -14.78
C LEU A 74 25.77 -4.84 -15.36
N PHE A 75 25.31 -5.96 -14.81
CA PHE A 75 25.80 -7.29 -15.20
C PHE A 75 24.68 -8.28 -15.54
N GLY A 76 24.92 -9.11 -16.56
CA GLY A 76 24.08 -10.27 -16.90
C GLY A 76 22.62 -9.90 -17.14
N GLY A 77 21.72 -10.39 -16.29
CA GLY A 77 20.29 -10.09 -16.39
C GLY A 77 19.97 -8.60 -16.30
N ALA A 78 20.69 -7.86 -15.44
CA ALA A 78 20.49 -6.42 -15.28
C ALA A 78 20.93 -5.64 -16.53
N ALA A 79 22.10 -5.96 -17.07
CA ALA A 79 22.59 -5.40 -18.32
C ALA A 79 21.64 -5.70 -19.50
N SER A 80 21.13 -6.93 -19.56
CA SER A 80 20.20 -7.38 -20.60
C SER A 80 18.88 -6.65 -20.55
N ALA A 81 18.28 -6.51 -19.36
CA ALA A 81 17.01 -5.81 -19.21
C ALA A 81 17.12 -4.34 -19.57
N TRP A 82 18.20 -3.66 -19.14
CA TRP A 82 18.49 -2.28 -19.56
C TRP A 82 18.64 -2.15 -21.08
N SER A 83 19.46 -3.00 -21.70
CA SER A 83 19.75 -2.91 -23.13
C SER A 83 18.51 -3.18 -24.00
N HIS A 84 17.69 -4.17 -23.65
CA HIS A 84 16.42 -4.42 -24.33
C HIS A 84 15.35 -3.35 -24.05
N TYR A 85 15.38 -2.72 -22.87
CA TYR A 85 14.53 -1.57 -22.58
C TYR A 85 14.86 -0.42 -23.54
N VAL A 86 16.13 -0.03 -23.66
CA VAL A 86 16.56 1.03 -24.58
C VAL A 86 16.27 0.66 -26.04
N TYR A 87 16.54 -0.58 -26.46
CA TYR A 87 16.22 -1.06 -27.80
C TYR A 87 14.74 -0.87 -28.14
N ARG A 88 13.84 -1.25 -27.22
CA ARG A 88 12.40 -1.09 -27.42
C ARG A 88 12.03 0.38 -27.54
N HIS A 89 12.57 1.24 -26.67
CA HIS A 89 12.27 2.68 -26.70
C HIS A 89 12.71 3.36 -27.99
N LEU A 90 13.83 2.95 -28.59
CA LEU A 90 14.27 3.48 -29.88
C LEU A 90 13.43 3.03 -31.07
N ASN A 91 12.77 1.87 -30.98
CA ASN A 91 12.00 1.27 -32.08
C ASN A 91 10.49 1.43 -31.95
N LEU A 92 10.00 2.02 -30.85
CA LEU A 92 8.60 2.44 -30.78
C LEU A 92 8.44 3.62 -31.74
N ASP A 93 7.51 3.48 -32.69
CA ASP A 93 7.20 4.44 -33.76
C ASP A 93 7.17 5.90 -33.28
N ASP A 94 7.45 6.81 -34.22
CA ASP A 94 7.48 8.27 -34.02
C ASP A 94 6.24 8.85 -33.31
N GLN A 95 5.14 8.10 -33.20
CA GLN A 95 3.92 8.47 -32.49
C GLN A 95 4.00 8.34 -30.95
N VAL A 96 5.02 7.68 -30.39
CA VAL A 96 5.22 7.54 -28.92
C VAL A 96 6.38 8.42 -28.43
N LYS A 97 6.87 9.35 -29.27
CA LYS A 97 8.00 10.25 -28.96
C LYS A 97 7.73 11.29 -27.87
N ASP A 98 6.50 11.43 -27.39
CA ASP A 98 6.13 12.46 -26.41
C ASP A 98 6.29 12.07 -24.93
N ARG A 99 6.74 10.85 -24.60
CA ARG A 99 7.06 10.50 -23.21
C ARG A 99 8.42 11.05 -22.78
N LYS A 100 8.45 12.34 -22.44
CA LYS A 100 9.51 13.02 -21.65
C LYS A 100 9.54 12.53 -20.19
N GLU A 101 9.26 11.26 -19.94
CA GLU A 101 9.08 10.74 -18.58
C GLU A 101 10.41 10.28 -17.96
N ASN A 102 10.50 10.39 -16.63
CA ASN A 102 11.58 9.84 -15.83
C ASN A 102 11.57 8.30 -15.94
N ILE A 103 12.68 7.72 -16.41
CA ILE A 103 12.83 6.26 -16.50
C ILE A 103 13.07 5.73 -15.10
N SER A 104 12.07 5.07 -14.51
CA SER A 104 12.22 4.40 -13.22
C SER A 104 12.96 3.07 -13.39
N LEU A 105 13.78 2.67 -12.40
CA LEU A 105 14.36 1.31 -12.32
C LEU A 105 13.32 0.23 -12.60
N TYR A 106 12.15 0.38 -12.01
CA TYR A 106 11.11 -0.60 -12.12
C TYR A 106 10.52 -0.65 -13.55
N SER A 107 10.52 0.46 -14.31
CA SER A 107 10.14 0.43 -15.74
C SER A 107 11.04 -0.48 -16.58
N ILE A 108 12.24 -0.79 -16.08
CA ILE A 108 13.23 -1.64 -16.71
C ILE A 108 13.21 -3.06 -16.11
N PHE A 109 13.11 -3.18 -14.77
CA PHE A 109 13.24 -4.42 -14.01
C PHE A 109 11.92 -4.86 -13.38
N ASP A 110 11.62 -6.15 -13.49
CA ASP A 110 10.49 -6.77 -12.80
C ASP A 110 10.77 -6.85 -11.29
N PRO A 111 9.80 -6.63 -10.39
CA PRO A 111 10.00 -6.64 -8.93
C PRO A 111 10.54 -7.96 -8.36
N SER A 112 10.50 -9.04 -9.14
CA SER A 112 11.06 -10.35 -8.80
C SER A 112 12.53 -10.56 -9.24
N GLN A 113 13.17 -9.50 -9.73
CA GLN A 113 14.53 -9.53 -10.28
C GLN A 113 15.55 -8.89 -9.34
N ASP A 114 16.62 -9.65 -9.10
CA ASP A 114 17.86 -9.12 -8.56
C ASP A 114 18.48 -8.14 -9.58
N ILE A 115 19.03 -7.02 -9.09
CA ILE A 115 19.83 -6.11 -9.91
C ILE A 115 21.31 -6.37 -9.60
N ASP A 116 21.93 -7.16 -10.47
CA ASP A 116 23.34 -7.52 -10.40
C ASP A 116 24.23 -6.33 -10.82
N ILE A 117 25.01 -5.84 -9.86
CA ILE A 117 26.01 -4.80 -10.04
C ILE A 117 27.40 -5.40 -9.83
N VAL A 118 28.30 -5.09 -10.74
CA VAL A 118 29.70 -5.50 -10.68
C VAL A 118 30.59 -4.28 -10.48
N VAL A 119 31.47 -4.36 -9.49
CA VAL A 119 32.40 -3.28 -9.12
C VAL A 119 33.82 -3.71 -9.49
N ASP A 120 34.52 -2.95 -10.34
CA ASP A 120 35.95 -3.12 -10.58
C ASP A 120 36.72 -2.37 -9.48
N GLY A 121 36.79 -3.00 -8.30
CA GLY A 121 37.39 -2.48 -7.08
C GLY A 121 37.63 -3.59 -6.04
N SER A 122 38.11 -3.21 -4.85
CA SER A 122 38.35 -4.16 -3.74
C SER A 122 37.04 -4.67 -3.11
N GLU A 123 37.14 -5.69 -2.25
CA GLU A 123 36.01 -6.19 -1.48
C GLU A 123 35.42 -5.10 -0.57
N GLU A 124 36.28 -4.31 0.08
CA GLU A 124 35.88 -3.21 0.96
C GLU A 124 35.18 -2.09 0.19
N GLN A 125 35.71 -1.72 -0.98
CA GLN A 125 35.08 -0.72 -1.84
C GLN A 125 33.70 -1.19 -2.33
N THR A 126 33.58 -2.47 -2.69
CA THR A 126 32.30 -3.06 -3.09
C THR A 126 31.29 -3.06 -1.94
N ALA A 127 31.72 -3.47 -0.74
CA ALA A 127 30.85 -3.48 0.45
C ALA A 127 30.43 -2.08 0.89
N ALA A 128 31.33 -1.09 0.79
CA ALA A 128 31.02 0.30 1.11
C ALA A 128 29.98 0.89 0.13
N LEU A 129 30.10 0.61 -1.17
CA LEU A 129 29.12 1.05 -2.15
C LEU A 129 27.76 0.37 -1.95
N GLU A 130 27.74 -0.93 -1.62
CA GLU A 130 26.52 -1.67 -1.30
C GLU A 130 25.81 -1.07 -0.07
N ASN A 131 26.54 -0.83 1.02
CA ASN A 131 25.99 -0.19 2.22
C ASN A 131 25.48 1.23 1.96
N PHE A 132 26.18 2.01 1.11
CA PHE A 132 25.73 3.33 0.69
C PHE A 132 24.41 3.25 -0.06
N MET A 133 24.28 2.29 -0.99
CA MET A 133 23.05 2.10 -1.75
C MET A 133 21.89 1.64 -0.88
N MET A 134 22.13 0.74 0.08
CA MET A 134 21.12 0.32 1.04
C MET A 134 20.53 1.51 1.82
N LYS A 135 21.33 2.55 2.07
CA LYS A 135 20.89 3.75 2.80
C LYS A 135 20.24 4.81 1.91
N ASN A 136 20.79 5.06 0.72
CA ASN A 136 20.45 6.25 -0.07
C ASN A 136 19.53 5.97 -1.26
N ALA A 137 19.45 4.71 -1.72
CA ALA A 137 18.57 4.29 -2.80
C ALA A 137 18.18 2.81 -2.61
N PRO A 138 17.42 2.49 -1.55
CA PRO A 138 17.05 1.11 -1.27
C PRO A 138 16.18 0.54 -2.39
N TYR A 139 16.48 -0.70 -2.79
CA TYR A 139 15.69 -1.48 -3.74
C TYR A 139 15.39 -2.82 -3.09
N TYR A 140 14.09 -3.10 -2.89
CA TYR A 140 13.61 -4.33 -2.30
C TYR A 140 12.89 -5.17 -3.36
N GLN A 141 13.07 -6.48 -3.24
CA GLN A 141 12.37 -7.50 -4.02
C GLN A 141 11.63 -8.43 -3.07
N MET A 142 10.65 -9.13 -3.62
CA MET A 142 9.87 -10.10 -2.87
C MET A 142 10.49 -11.50 -2.96
N GLY A 143 10.85 -12.08 -1.83
CA GLY A 143 11.17 -13.50 -1.71
C GLY A 143 9.90 -14.36 -1.87
N PHE A 144 10.04 -15.55 -2.47
CA PHE A 144 8.92 -16.51 -2.59
C PHE A 144 8.37 -17.00 -1.22
N ASP A 145 9.08 -16.73 -0.14
CA ASP A 145 8.66 -17.02 1.24
C ASP A 145 7.71 -15.96 1.82
N GLY A 146 7.35 -14.94 1.04
CA GLY A 146 6.49 -13.88 1.53
C GLY A 146 7.25 -12.67 2.10
N LYS A 147 8.58 -12.68 2.10
CA LYS A 147 9.39 -11.67 2.81
C LYS A 147 10.16 -10.77 1.86
N GLU A 148 10.31 -9.52 2.26
CA GLU A 148 11.18 -8.56 1.59
C GLU A 148 12.65 -9.01 1.69
N LYS A 149 13.32 -9.09 0.55
CA LYS A 149 14.77 -9.28 0.41
C LYS A 149 15.34 -8.03 -0.26
N MET A 150 16.56 -7.65 0.09
CA MET A 150 17.29 -6.64 -0.67
C MET A 150 17.44 -7.10 -2.13
N GLY A 151 17.11 -6.23 -3.08
CA GLY A 151 17.19 -6.52 -4.50
C GLY A 151 18.51 -6.11 -5.16
N TRP A 152 19.32 -5.27 -4.49
CA TRP A 152 20.69 -4.98 -4.95
C TRP A 152 21.59 -6.18 -4.67
N GLU A 153 22.25 -6.69 -5.71
CA GLU A 153 23.29 -7.70 -5.54
C GLU A 153 24.62 -7.16 -6.08
N MET A 154 25.54 -6.81 -5.18
CA MET A 154 26.85 -6.27 -5.57
C MET A 154 27.96 -7.31 -5.45
N ARG A 155 28.84 -7.37 -6.45
CA ARG A 155 30.03 -8.23 -6.42
C ARG A 155 31.26 -7.54 -7.03
N PRO A 156 32.45 -7.85 -6.52
CA PRO A 156 33.68 -7.42 -7.18
C PRO A 156 33.90 -8.17 -8.50
N LEU A 157 34.53 -7.51 -9.47
CA LEU A 157 34.80 -8.07 -10.80
C LEU A 157 35.96 -9.09 -10.77
N ARG A 158 37.00 -8.82 -9.97
CA ARG A 158 38.32 -9.47 -10.07
C ARG A 158 38.74 -10.24 -8.81
N VAL A 159 38.02 -10.09 -7.70
CA VAL A 159 38.29 -10.79 -6.44
C VAL A 159 37.07 -11.60 -6.03
N ASP A 160 37.28 -12.62 -5.21
CA ASP A 160 36.19 -13.39 -4.62
C ASP A 160 35.57 -12.60 -3.45
N ARG A 161 34.28 -12.81 -3.17
CA ARG A 161 33.58 -12.21 -2.02
C ARG A 161 32.61 -13.20 -1.42
N GLY A 162 32.93 -13.74 -0.25
CA GLY A 162 32.14 -14.79 0.39
C GLY A 162 31.96 -16.01 -0.52
N SER A 163 30.71 -16.36 -0.85
CA SER A 163 30.38 -17.43 -1.80
C SER A 163 30.29 -16.98 -3.27
N LYS A 164 30.55 -15.71 -3.57
CA LYS A 164 30.53 -15.16 -4.94
C LYS A 164 31.96 -15.17 -5.51
N GLU A 165 32.21 -16.09 -6.43
CA GLU A 165 33.47 -16.18 -7.17
C GLU A 165 33.69 -14.96 -8.08
N LYS A 166 34.96 -14.59 -8.29
CA LYS A 166 35.40 -13.57 -9.25
C LYS A 166 34.92 -13.90 -10.66
N LEU A 167 34.55 -12.89 -11.43
CA LEU A 167 33.96 -13.08 -12.76
C LEU A 167 35.01 -13.16 -13.87
N LEU A 168 36.04 -12.33 -13.81
CA LEU A 168 37.13 -12.33 -14.80
C LEU A 168 38.23 -13.31 -14.42
N ASN A 169 38.84 -13.93 -15.44
CA ASN A 169 39.93 -14.89 -15.32
C ASN A 169 39.61 -16.02 -14.31
N ASN A 170 38.37 -16.50 -14.36
CA ASN A 170 37.88 -17.61 -13.57
C ASN A 170 37.65 -18.83 -14.48
N PRO A 171 38.56 -19.83 -14.46
CA PRO A 171 38.47 -21.01 -15.31
C PRO A 171 37.17 -21.80 -15.15
N GLU A 172 36.55 -21.71 -13.98
CA GLU A 172 35.30 -22.38 -13.67
C GLU A 172 34.09 -21.70 -14.31
N ILE A 173 33.94 -20.38 -14.14
CA ILE A 173 32.88 -19.60 -14.80
C ILE A 173 33.02 -19.66 -16.33
N GLU A 174 34.25 -19.65 -16.83
CA GLU A 174 34.54 -19.82 -18.25
C GLU A 174 34.07 -21.18 -18.78
N SER A 175 34.12 -22.21 -17.93
CA SER A 175 33.74 -23.59 -18.23
C SER A 175 32.23 -23.86 -18.19
N TYR A 176 31.42 -22.94 -17.64
CA TYR A 176 29.97 -23.12 -17.59
C TYR A 176 29.30 -23.01 -18.97
N HIS A 177 28.24 -23.81 -19.15
CA HIS A 177 27.17 -23.50 -20.08
C HIS A 177 26.52 -22.17 -19.67
N THR A 178 26.40 -21.24 -20.60
CA THR A 178 25.80 -19.93 -20.36
C THR A 178 25.22 -19.37 -21.66
N ASP A 179 24.91 -18.09 -21.71
CA ASP A 179 24.39 -17.39 -22.87
C ASP A 179 24.92 -15.96 -22.97
N ALA A 180 24.79 -15.34 -24.14
CA ALA A 180 25.32 -14.01 -24.41
C ALA A 180 24.70 -12.94 -23.50
N LEU A 181 23.40 -13.06 -23.22
CA LEU A 181 22.69 -12.18 -22.30
C LEU A 181 23.09 -12.38 -20.82
N SER A 182 23.81 -13.45 -20.49
CA SER A 182 24.33 -13.71 -19.14
C SER A 182 25.74 -13.16 -18.91
N THR A 183 26.47 -12.83 -19.98
CA THR A 183 27.88 -12.43 -19.90
C THR A 183 28.09 -10.95 -20.21
N GLY A 184 27.03 -10.25 -20.61
CA GLY A 184 27.04 -8.82 -20.90
C GLY A 184 27.30 -7.94 -19.69
N LEU A 185 28.00 -6.82 -19.91
CA LEU A 185 28.12 -5.73 -18.97
C LEU A 185 27.85 -4.38 -19.65
N VAL A 186 27.28 -3.44 -18.89
CA VAL A 186 27.12 -2.04 -19.31
C VAL A 186 27.72 -1.15 -18.23
N GLU A 187 28.72 -0.34 -18.59
CA GLU A 187 29.43 0.54 -17.65
C GLU A 187 28.56 1.74 -17.24
N LEU A 188 28.30 1.87 -15.94
CA LEU A 188 27.60 3.02 -15.35
C LEU A 188 28.50 4.26 -15.24
N THR A 189 29.77 4.06 -14.86
CA THR A 189 30.76 5.13 -14.67
C THR A 189 31.27 5.78 -15.96
N GLY A 190 31.04 5.12 -17.10
CA GLY A 190 31.44 5.55 -18.43
C GLY A 190 30.35 6.29 -19.23
N SER A 191 29.24 6.67 -18.58
CA SER A 191 28.04 7.23 -19.25
C SER A 191 28.42 8.32 -20.27
N SER A 192 27.93 8.21 -21.51
CA SER A 192 28.23 9.03 -22.73
C SER A 192 29.39 8.58 -23.65
N LYS A 193 29.88 7.34 -23.54
CA LYS A 193 30.86 6.75 -24.48
C LYS A 193 30.27 5.58 -25.27
N GLU A 194 30.52 5.54 -26.59
CA GLU A 194 30.10 4.42 -27.47
C GLU A 194 30.68 3.05 -27.02
N ASN A 195 31.82 3.05 -26.32
CA ASN A 195 32.50 1.83 -25.83
C ASN A 195 32.12 1.43 -24.39
N ALA A 196 30.90 1.74 -23.92
CA ALA A 196 30.45 1.41 -22.57
C ALA A 196 29.85 0.00 -22.43
N ILE A 197 29.80 -0.79 -23.50
CA ILE A 197 29.19 -2.13 -23.53
C ILE A 197 30.28 -3.18 -23.66
N PHE A 198 30.20 -4.22 -22.83
CA PHE A 198 31.23 -5.25 -22.71
C PHE A 198 30.59 -6.64 -22.64
N ASP A 199 31.41 -7.67 -22.82
CA ASP A 199 31.02 -9.06 -22.67
C ASP A 199 32.18 -9.85 -22.06
N LEU A 200 31.96 -10.51 -20.91
CA LEU A 200 32.99 -11.26 -20.18
C LEU A 200 33.72 -12.28 -21.07
N LYS A 201 33.06 -12.86 -22.08
CA LYS A 201 33.68 -13.88 -22.95
C LYS A 201 34.68 -13.29 -23.94
N THR A 202 34.57 -12.01 -24.25
CA THR A 202 35.44 -11.32 -25.22
C THR A 202 36.32 -10.24 -24.58
N TRP A 203 36.11 -9.98 -23.29
CA TRP A 203 36.86 -8.99 -22.54
C TRP A 203 38.35 -9.36 -22.52
N LYS A 204 39.20 -8.44 -22.99
CA LYS A 204 40.67 -8.55 -22.88
C LYS A 204 41.19 -7.48 -21.92
N ASP A 205 41.94 -7.89 -20.91
CA ASP A 205 42.47 -7.02 -19.84
C ASP A 205 43.50 -6.00 -20.35
N GLU A 206 44.16 -6.30 -21.46
CA GLU A 206 45.12 -5.41 -22.11
C GLU A 206 44.42 -4.58 -23.20
N LYS A 207 44.91 -3.36 -23.42
CA LYS A 207 44.43 -2.31 -24.36
C LYS A 207 44.18 -2.72 -25.84
N ALA A 208 44.15 -4.01 -26.17
CA ALA A 208 43.57 -4.51 -27.41
C ALA A 208 42.06 -4.23 -27.38
N SER A 209 41.65 -3.21 -28.13
CA SER A 209 40.27 -2.74 -28.29
C SER A 209 39.24 -3.87 -28.16
N ASN A 210 38.42 -3.81 -27.11
CA ASN A 210 37.19 -4.60 -27.07
C ASN A 210 36.42 -4.35 -28.38
N PRO A 211 35.78 -5.38 -28.95
CA PRO A 211 34.96 -5.17 -30.15
C PRO A 211 33.93 -4.08 -29.87
N LEU A 212 33.78 -3.13 -30.81
CA LEU A 212 32.83 -2.03 -30.70
C LEU A 212 31.40 -2.55 -30.41
N TYR A 213 31.06 -3.68 -31.02
CA TYR A 213 29.81 -4.41 -30.83
C TYR A 213 30.13 -5.83 -30.30
N PRO A 214 30.23 -6.02 -28.97
CA PRO A 214 30.49 -7.34 -28.39
C PRO A 214 29.30 -8.30 -28.62
N PRO A 215 29.49 -9.62 -28.49
CA PRO A 215 28.41 -10.60 -28.73
C PRO A 215 27.14 -10.29 -27.95
N PHE A 216 27.23 -9.96 -26.66
CA PHE A 216 26.09 -9.45 -25.88
C PHE A 216 25.27 -8.37 -26.62
N PHE A 217 25.91 -7.32 -27.13
CA PHE A 217 25.23 -6.24 -27.86
C PHE A 217 24.60 -6.72 -29.16
N GLU A 218 25.33 -7.51 -29.96
CA GLU A 218 24.82 -8.08 -31.21
C GLU A 218 23.56 -8.92 -30.98
N ASN A 219 23.52 -9.69 -29.89
CA ASN A 219 22.37 -10.52 -29.54
C ASN A 219 21.15 -9.68 -29.13
N VAL A 220 21.36 -8.54 -28.46
CA VAL A 220 20.30 -7.56 -28.17
C VAL A 220 19.78 -6.92 -29.46
N TYR A 221 20.67 -6.46 -30.34
CA TYR A 221 20.32 -5.78 -31.60
C TYR A 221 19.58 -6.70 -32.57
N GLU A 222 20.12 -7.91 -32.81
CA GLU A 222 19.55 -8.88 -33.74
C GLU A 222 18.36 -9.66 -33.15
N LYS A 223 18.05 -9.47 -31.85
CA LYS A 223 17.07 -10.27 -31.08
C LYS A 223 17.27 -11.76 -31.21
N LYS A 224 18.52 -12.22 -31.27
CA LYS A 224 18.91 -13.63 -31.44
C LYS A 224 19.90 -13.97 -30.35
N ASP A 225 19.46 -14.68 -29.32
CA ASP A 225 20.31 -14.99 -28.17
C ASP A 225 21.10 -16.29 -28.38
N THR A 226 22.40 -16.25 -28.15
CA THR A 226 23.34 -17.34 -28.43
C THR A 226 23.58 -18.14 -27.16
N PHE A 227 23.32 -19.45 -27.24
CA PHE A 227 23.63 -20.37 -26.15
C PHE A 227 25.07 -20.87 -26.24
N TYR A 228 25.88 -20.57 -25.24
CA TYR A 228 27.28 -20.97 -25.19
C TYR A 228 27.42 -22.38 -24.61
N TYR A 229 27.57 -23.35 -25.51
CA TYR A 229 27.87 -24.73 -25.15
C TYR A 229 29.37 -24.93 -24.85
N ASN A 230 29.71 -25.29 -23.62
CA ASN A 230 31.07 -25.64 -23.23
C ASN A 230 31.20 -27.14 -22.90
N LYS A 231 32.14 -27.83 -23.57
CA LYS A 231 32.39 -29.27 -23.35
C LYS A 231 32.93 -29.55 -21.94
N ASN A 232 33.58 -28.57 -21.31
CA ASN A 232 34.16 -28.68 -19.97
C ASN A 232 33.17 -28.39 -18.84
N HIS A 233 31.89 -28.08 -19.10
CA HIS A 233 30.88 -27.86 -18.05
C HIS A 233 30.84 -29.00 -17.03
N LYS A 234 31.01 -30.25 -17.51
CA LYS A 234 31.01 -31.43 -16.64
C LYS A 234 32.20 -31.54 -15.67
N LYS A 235 33.26 -30.76 -15.90
CA LYS A 235 34.48 -30.78 -15.07
C LYS A 235 34.45 -29.74 -13.95
N THR A 236 33.46 -28.85 -13.95
CA THR A 236 33.26 -27.85 -12.90
C THR A 236 32.83 -28.52 -11.60
N HIS A 237 33.27 -28.01 -10.45
CA HIS A 237 32.94 -28.63 -9.16
C HIS A 237 31.43 -28.58 -8.93
N ARG A 238 30.77 -27.46 -9.27
CA ARG A 238 29.31 -27.32 -9.14
C ARG A 238 28.51 -28.33 -9.96
N TYR A 239 29.02 -28.78 -11.11
CA TYR A 239 28.36 -29.87 -11.84
C TYR A 239 28.58 -31.23 -11.16
N GLN A 240 29.79 -31.47 -10.65
CA GLN A 240 30.14 -32.72 -9.96
C GLN A 240 29.38 -32.89 -8.63
N ASP A 241 29.17 -31.77 -7.91
CA ASP A 241 28.40 -31.72 -6.67
C ASP A 241 26.88 -31.81 -6.88
N GLY A 242 26.43 -31.80 -8.14
CA GLY A 242 25.00 -31.85 -8.51
C GLY A 242 24.26 -30.51 -8.39
N ASP A 243 24.97 -29.41 -8.09
CA ASP A 243 24.39 -28.08 -7.86
C ASP A 243 24.15 -27.25 -9.13
N ASN A 244 24.80 -27.59 -10.24
CA ASN A 244 24.64 -26.91 -11.53
C ASN A 244 24.46 -27.90 -12.70
N PRO A 245 23.38 -28.71 -12.69
CA PRO A 245 23.06 -29.60 -13.80
C PRO A 245 22.87 -28.79 -15.09
N LYS A 246 23.19 -29.41 -16.23
CA LYS A 246 23.18 -28.73 -17.54
C LYS A 246 21.85 -28.05 -17.89
N ILE A 247 20.74 -28.58 -17.37
CA ILE A 247 19.40 -28.06 -17.61
C ILE A 247 19.23 -26.63 -17.05
N PHE A 248 19.98 -26.23 -16.02
CA PHE A 248 19.85 -24.90 -15.43
C PHE A 248 20.24 -23.81 -16.40
N SER A 249 21.32 -23.98 -17.15
CA SER A 249 21.71 -23.01 -18.18
C SER A 249 20.66 -22.90 -19.29
N VAL A 250 20.00 -24.01 -19.65
CA VAL A 250 18.89 -23.99 -20.61
C VAL A 250 17.68 -23.24 -20.04
N ILE A 251 17.32 -23.47 -18.78
CA ILE A 251 16.21 -22.76 -18.12
C ILE A 251 16.52 -21.26 -18.02
N ARG A 252 17.72 -20.87 -17.57
CA ARG A 252 18.15 -19.45 -17.51
C ARG A 252 18.08 -18.77 -18.87
N TYR A 253 18.59 -19.44 -19.91
CA TYR A 253 18.50 -18.97 -21.29
C TYR A 253 17.03 -18.79 -21.73
N LEU A 254 16.18 -19.79 -21.50
CA LEU A 254 14.77 -19.72 -21.90
C LEU A 254 13.99 -18.67 -21.11
N ILE A 255 14.32 -18.41 -19.84
CA ILE A 255 13.73 -17.30 -19.08
C ILE A 255 14.01 -15.96 -19.78
N LYS A 256 15.23 -15.74 -20.26
CA LYS A 256 15.59 -14.51 -20.99
C LYS A 256 14.95 -14.43 -22.36
N ILE A 257 14.92 -15.53 -23.11
CA ILE A 257 14.17 -15.62 -24.38
C ILE A 257 12.70 -15.25 -24.17
N SER A 258 12.07 -15.82 -23.13
CA SER A 258 10.69 -15.51 -22.76
C SER A 258 10.52 -14.06 -22.34
N GLN A 259 11.45 -13.51 -21.56
CA GLN A 259 11.40 -12.15 -21.04
C GLN A 259 11.61 -11.07 -22.11
N PHE A 260 12.47 -11.30 -23.09
CA PHE A 260 12.85 -10.28 -24.08
C PHE A 260 12.31 -10.55 -25.48
N GLY A 261 11.65 -11.69 -25.71
CA GLY A 261 11.09 -12.06 -27.01
C GLY A 261 12.14 -12.42 -28.06
N GLY A 262 13.32 -12.91 -27.62
CA GLY A 262 14.41 -13.30 -28.52
C GLY A 262 14.12 -14.57 -29.33
N GLU A 263 14.72 -14.68 -30.50
CA GLU A 263 14.76 -15.90 -31.28
C GLU A 263 15.88 -16.83 -30.80
N ILE A 264 15.68 -18.15 -30.98
CA ILE A 264 16.68 -19.16 -30.68
C ILE A 264 17.37 -19.54 -32.01
N PRO A 265 18.65 -19.17 -32.22
CA PRO A 265 19.41 -19.57 -33.39
C PRO A 265 19.43 -21.09 -33.58
N SER A 266 19.49 -21.56 -34.82
CA SER A 266 19.46 -23.01 -35.16
C SER A 266 20.52 -23.83 -34.40
N ASP A 267 21.74 -23.30 -34.28
CA ASP A 267 22.84 -23.96 -33.56
C ASP A 267 22.58 -24.03 -32.04
N SER A 268 22.10 -22.93 -31.44
CA SER A 268 21.64 -22.89 -30.05
C SER A 268 20.52 -23.91 -29.82
N LYS A 269 19.53 -23.96 -30.73
CA LYS A 269 18.38 -24.89 -30.67
C LYS A 269 18.86 -26.35 -30.71
N HIS A 270 19.87 -26.67 -31.51
CA HIS A 270 20.46 -28.01 -31.57
C HIS A 270 21.05 -28.42 -30.21
N HIS A 271 21.89 -27.57 -29.60
CA HIS A 271 22.50 -27.85 -28.30
C HIS A 271 21.47 -27.94 -27.17
N ILE A 272 20.50 -27.03 -27.15
CA ILE A 272 19.42 -27.00 -26.15
C ILE A 272 18.58 -28.28 -26.23
N LYS A 273 18.14 -28.69 -27.43
CA LYS A 273 17.38 -29.94 -27.62
C LYS A 273 18.17 -31.16 -27.14
N LYS A 274 19.49 -31.19 -27.38
CA LYS A 274 20.36 -32.27 -26.89
C LYS A 274 20.38 -32.34 -25.35
N ILE A 275 20.51 -31.20 -24.67
CA ILE A 275 20.50 -31.11 -23.21
C ILE A 275 19.13 -31.56 -22.66
N ILE A 276 18.04 -31.02 -23.19
CA ILE A 276 16.67 -31.36 -22.78
C ILE A 276 16.40 -32.85 -22.98
N LYS A 277 16.81 -33.44 -24.11
CA LYS A 277 16.62 -34.88 -24.37
C LYS A 277 17.33 -35.73 -23.31
N SER A 278 18.54 -35.34 -22.90
CA SER A 278 19.30 -36.05 -21.85
C SER A 278 18.82 -35.79 -20.42
N PHE A 279 18.06 -34.72 -20.18
CA PHE A 279 17.62 -34.34 -18.84
C PHE A 279 16.69 -35.39 -18.21
N ASN A 280 17.05 -35.89 -17.03
CA ASN A 280 16.24 -36.76 -16.21
C ASN A 280 16.13 -36.14 -14.80
N PRO A 281 14.95 -35.65 -14.39
CA PRO A 281 14.76 -35.05 -13.08
C PRO A 281 15.27 -35.87 -11.89
N GLU A 282 15.07 -37.19 -11.89
CA GLU A 282 15.47 -38.06 -10.78
C GLU A 282 17.00 -38.16 -10.64
N LYS A 283 17.73 -38.02 -11.76
CA LYS A 283 19.21 -38.12 -11.81
C LYS A 283 19.91 -36.77 -11.77
N ASP A 284 19.30 -35.74 -12.33
CA ASP A 284 19.92 -34.44 -12.51
C ASP A 284 19.52 -33.44 -11.40
N LEU A 285 18.46 -33.71 -10.63
CA LEU A 285 18.02 -32.87 -9.50
C LEU A 285 18.25 -33.60 -8.17
N THR A 286 19.47 -34.06 -7.94
CA THR A 286 19.82 -34.86 -6.75
C THR A 286 20.07 -34.00 -5.53
N SER A 287 20.71 -32.83 -5.68
CA SER A 287 21.02 -31.96 -4.55
C SER A 287 19.81 -31.12 -4.09
N SER A 288 19.78 -30.81 -2.79
CA SER A 288 18.76 -29.92 -2.21
C SER A 288 18.80 -28.52 -2.84
N TYR A 289 20.00 -28.04 -3.19
CA TYR A 289 20.16 -26.78 -3.92
C TYR A 289 19.50 -26.86 -5.30
N ALA A 290 19.74 -27.93 -6.06
CA ALA A 290 19.18 -28.08 -7.39
C ALA A 290 17.64 -28.15 -7.38
N LYS A 291 17.07 -28.90 -6.44
CA LYS A 291 15.61 -28.99 -6.24
C LYS A 291 15.01 -27.61 -5.91
N ASN A 292 15.61 -26.88 -4.97
CA ASN A 292 15.14 -25.53 -4.61
C ASN A 292 15.30 -24.53 -5.75
N TRP A 293 16.42 -24.59 -6.48
CA TRP A 293 16.72 -23.67 -7.58
C TRP A 293 15.70 -23.82 -8.72
N ILE A 294 15.35 -25.04 -9.11
CA ILE A 294 14.42 -25.26 -10.22
C ILE A 294 12.98 -24.91 -9.84
N GLU A 295 12.55 -25.18 -8.59
CA GLU A 295 11.24 -24.77 -8.10
C GLU A 295 11.11 -23.25 -8.01
N TYR A 296 12.20 -22.56 -7.65
CA TYR A 296 12.22 -21.10 -7.56
C TYR A 296 12.30 -20.41 -8.93
N ASN A 297 13.17 -20.89 -9.83
CA ASN A 297 13.42 -20.21 -11.11
C ASN A 297 12.51 -20.71 -12.25
N GLY A 298 12.04 -21.96 -12.20
CA GLY A 298 11.21 -22.55 -13.24
C GLY A 298 9.93 -21.77 -13.53
N PRO A 299 9.13 -21.35 -12.53
CA PRO A 299 7.93 -20.55 -12.74
C PRO A 299 8.18 -19.21 -13.46
N LYS A 300 9.40 -18.66 -13.35
CA LYS A 300 9.79 -17.41 -14.05
C LYS A 300 9.74 -17.54 -15.57
N LEU A 301 9.75 -18.76 -16.13
CA LEU A 301 9.50 -18.98 -17.56
C LEU A 301 8.17 -18.37 -18.00
N PHE A 302 7.13 -18.49 -17.18
CA PHE A 302 5.81 -17.93 -17.48
C PHE A 302 5.61 -16.56 -16.86
N MET A 303 6.00 -16.39 -15.59
CA MET A 303 5.83 -15.11 -14.88
C MET A 303 6.54 -13.97 -15.61
N ASN A 304 7.73 -14.21 -16.16
CA ASN A 304 8.51 -13.18 -16.84
C ASN A 304 8.23 -13.12 -18.36
N ALA A 305 7.43 -14.02 -18.92
CA ALA A 305 7.17 -14.10 -20.36
C ALA A 305 6.54 -12.82 -20.91
N LEU A 306 7.24 -12.15 -21.84
CA LEU A 306 6.70 -11.02 -22.62
C LEU A 306 5.47 -11.45 -23.41
N ASP A 307 5.55 -12.61 -24.05
CA ASP A 307 4.43 -13.30 -24.69
C ASP A 307 4.33 -14.74 -24.17
N LEU A 308 3.26 -14.98 -23.40
CA LEU A 308 2.99 -16.24 -22.76
C LEU A 308 2.71 -17.36 -23.78
N ASN A 309 1.97 -17.07 -24.85
CA ASN A 309 1.61 -18.06 -25.86
C ASN A 309 2.84 -18.53 -26.64
N ARG A 310 3.69 -17.58 -27.07
CA ARG A 310 4.98 -17.87 -27.70
C ARG A 310 5.88 -18.71 -26.79
N THR A 311 5.99 -18.33 -25.52
CA THR A 311 6.80 -19.08 -24.54
C THR A 311 6.30 -20.51 -24.40
N TRP A 312 4.99 -20.69 -24.26
CA TRP A 312 4.36 -22.00 -24.15
C TRP A 312 4.67 -22.88 -25.37
N LYS A 313 4.57 -22.34 -26.59
CA LYS A 313 4.92 -23.03 -27.84
C LYS A 313 6.39 -23.43 -27.89
N ILE A 314 7.31 -22.52 -27.53
CA ILE A 314 8.75 -22.80 -27.49
C ILE A 314 9.05 -23.97 -26.52
N LEU A 315 8.45 -23.97 -25.33
CA LEU A 315 8.66 -25.02 -24.33
C LEU A 315 8.16 -26.38 -24.79
N ASP A 316 7.04 -26.41 -25.53
CA ASP A 316 6.48 -27.65 -26.09
C ASP A 316 7.32 -28.15 -27.29
N ASP A 317 7.71 -27.27 -28.22
CA ASP A 317 8.55 -27.57 -29.38
C ASP A 317 9.95 -28.11 -29.02
N LEU A 318 10.47 -27.66 -27.88
CA LEU A 318 11.73 -28.15 -27.33
C LEU A 318 11.55 -29.45 -26.53
N GLY A 319 10.32 -29.85 -26.22
CA GLY A 319 9.98 -31.02 -25.40
C GLY A 319 10.26 -30.84 -23.91
N LEU A 320 10.54 -29.61 -23.45
CA LEU A 320 10.86 -29.32 -22.06
C LEU A 320 9.61 -29.34 -21.18
N LYS A 321 8.49 -28.80 -21.69
CA LYS A 321 7.21 -28.72 -20.95
C LYS A 321 6.80 -30.09 -20.41
N LYS A 322 6.72 -31.11 -21.27
CA LYS A 322 6.36 -32.49 -20.89
C LYS A 322 7.30 -33.12 -19.87
N LYS A 323 8.58 -32.72 -19.84
CA LYS A 323 9.54 -33.22 -18.84
C LYS A 323 9.31 -32.57 -17.47
N LEU A 324 9.07 -31.27 -17.44
CA LEU A 324 8.85 -30.53 -16.18
C LEU A 324 7.45 -30.80 -15.59
N GLN A 325 6.44 -31.10 -16.42
CA GLN A 325 5.11 -31.52 -15.95
C GLN A 325 5.13 -32.80 -15.10
N LYS A 326 6.10 -33.69 -15.34
CA LYS A 326 6.26 -34.97 -14.64
C LYS A 326 6.99 -34.86 -13.30
N LEU A 327 7.45 -33.67 -12.93
CA LEU A 327 8.00 -33.45 -11.60
C LEU A 327 6.91 -33.73 -10.54
N PRO A 328 7.24 -34.35 -9.40
CA PRO A 328 6.28 -34.59 -8.31
C PRO A 328 5.55 -33.30 -7.90
N SER A 329 4.34 -33.40 -7.35
CA SER A 329 3.44 -32.27 -7.03
C SER A 329 4.17 -31.08 -6.40
N SER A 330 4.49 -30.09 -7.25
CA SER A 330 5.38 -28.97 -6.95
C SER A 330 4.86 -27.72 -7.65
N THR A 331 5.38 -26.55 -7.25
CA THR A 331 4.96 -25.28 -7.82
C THR A 331 5.26 -25.26 -9.32
N LEU A 332 6.47 -25.65 -9.74
CA LEU A 332 6.83 -25.68 -11.15
C LEU A 332 5.95 -26.64 -11.96
N SER A 333 5.70 -27.86 -11.45
CA SER A 333 4.91 -28.84 -12.19
C SER A 333 3.46 -28.38 -12.38
N ALA A 334 2.88 -27.69 -11.39
CA ALA A 334 1.58 -27.04 -11.51
C ALA A 334 1.58 -25.94 -12.58
N TRP A 335 2.59 -25.04 -12.61
CA TRP A 335 2.71 -24.03 -13.67
C TRP A 335 2.81 -24.65 -15.07
N MET A 336 3.53 -25.77 -15.20
CA MET A 336 3.70 -26.45 -16.48
C MET A 336 2.43 -27.15 -16.97
N ARG A 337 1.47 -27.46 -16.08
CA ARG A 337 0.18 -28.07 -16.43
C ARG A 337 -0.88 -27.05 -16.85
N LYS A 338 -0.68 -25.76 -16.54
CA LYS A 338 -1.57 -24.70 -17.03
C LYS A 338 -1.56 -24.59 -18.55
N GLU A 339 -2.70 -24.16 -19.09
CA GLU A 339 -2.89 -23.92 -20.51
C GLU A 339 -3.18 -22.46 -20.80
N VAL A 340 -2.56 -21.96 -21.86
CA VAL A 340 -2.65 -20.56 -22.26
C VAL A 340 -3.92 -20.33 -23.07
N LEU A 341 -4.46 -19.12 -23.00
CA LEU A 341 -5.53 -18.69 -23.89
C LEU A 341 -5.00 -18.69 -25.34
N LEU A 342 -5.62 -19.51 -26.19
CA LEU A 342 -5.14 -19.75 -27.55
C LEU A 342 -5.53 -18.61 -28.51
N GLU A 343 -4.68 -18.42 -29.51
CA GLU A 343 -4.92 -17.48 -30.61
C GLU A 343 -5.66 -18.19 -31.74
N LYS A 344 -6.85 -17.70 -32.08
CA LYS A 344 -7.63 -18.12 -33.24
C LYS A 344 -7.97 -16.89 -34.09
N LYS A 345 -8.36 -17.08 -35.34
CA LYS A 345 -8.90 -15.98 -36.14
C LYS A 345 -10.24 -15.54 -35.53
N VAL A 346 -10.42 -14.24 -35.34
CA VAL A 346 -11.67 -13.69 -34.78
C VAL A 346 -12.84 -14.03 -35.71
N GLY A 347 -13.95 -14.51 -35.15
CA GLY A 347 -15.14 -14.95 -35.85
C GLY A 347 -15.00 -16.30 -36.56
N ASP A 348 -13.89 -17.02 -36.37
CA ASP A 348 -13.64 -18.32 -36.98
C ASP A 348 -14.26 -19.45 -36.15
N CYS A 349 -15.58 -19.53 -36.17
CA CYS A 349 -16.33 -20.60 -35.50
C CYS A 349 -16.26 -21.89 -36.33
N SER A 350 -15.52 -22.89 -35.85
CA SER A 350 -15.53 -24.22 -36.45
C SER A 350 -16.83 -24.96 -36.08
N GLY A 351 -17.92 -24.74 -36.82
CA GLY A 351 -19.22 -25.41 -36.63
C GLY A 351 -20.43 -24.57 -37.07
N ASP A 352 -21.64 -25.17 -37.05
CA ASP A 352 -22.93 -24.54 -37.40
C ASP A 352 -23.43 -23.47 -36.38
N THR A 353 -22.63 -23.13 -35.38
CA THR A 353 -22.97 -22.12 -34.36
C THR A 353 -22.93 -20.71 -34.95
N LYS A 354 -24.07 -20.24 -35.45
CA LYS A 354 -24.32 -18.84 -35.82
C LYS A 354 -24.56 -17.99 -34.56
N GLY A 355 -23.50 -17.68 -33.84
CA GLY A 355 -23.55 -16.68 -32.77
C GLY A 355 -23.71 -15.26 -33.33
N ARG A 356 -24.21 -14.34 -32.51
CA ARG A 356 -24.25 -12.91 -32.85
C ARG A 356 -22.87 -12.29 -32.65
N LYS A 357 -22.59 -11.21 -33.38
CA LYS A 357 -21.35 -10.45 -33.19
C LYS A 357 -21.40 -9.61 -31.91
N ALA A 358 -20.26 -9.38 -31.28
CA ALA A 358 -20.16 -8.53 -30.10
C ALA A 358 -20.79 -7.13 -30.32
N LYS A 359 -20.59 -6.53 -31.50
CA LYS A 359 -21.23 -5.25 -31.87
C LYS A 359 -22.75 -5.28 -31.96
N GLU A 360 -23.34 -6.45 -32.20
CA GLU A 360 -24.79 -6.63 -32.27
C GLU A 360 -25.37 -6.86 -30.87
N ILE A 361 -24.65 -7.62 -30.03
CA ILE A 361 -25.04 -7.91 -28.65
C ILE A 361 -24.90 -6.66 -27.77
N TYR A 362 -23.81 -5.91 -27.94
CA TYR A 362 -23.45 -4.74 -27.11
C TYR A 362 -23.57 -3.41 -27.88
N ALA A 363 -24.53 -3.32 -28.80
CA ALA A 363 -24.72 -2.17 -29.68
C ALA A 363 -24.88 -0.84 -28.90
N GLU A 364 -25.58 -0.87 -27.77
CA GLU A 364 -25.76 0.32 -26.91
C GLU A 364 -24.45 0.77 -26.26
N LEU A 365 -23.63 -0.17 -25.75
CA LEU A 365 -22.32 0.15 -25.17
C LEU A 365 -21.38 0.72 -26.22
N LEU A 366 -21.31 0.10 -27.41
CA LEU A 366 -20.49 0.59 -28.52
C LEU A 366 -20.91 2.01 -28.95
N LYS A 367 -22.22 2.29 -28.97
CA LYS A 367 -22.75 3.61 -29.32
C LYS A 367 -22.40 4.68 -28.28
N ASN A 368 -22.45 4.34 -27.00
CA ASN A 368 -22.24 5.29 -25.90
C ASN A 368 -20.76 5.51 -25.58
N GLU A 369 -19.94 4.46 -25.64
CA GLU A 369 -18.55 4.47 -25.17
C GLU A 369 -17.51 4.33 -26.30
N GLY A 370 -17.95 4.09 -27.54
CA GLY A 370 -17.10 3.91 -28.72
C GLY A 370 -16.39 2.55 -28.80
N ALA A 371 -16.35 1.79 -27.71
CA ALA A 371 -15.74 0.47 -27.60
C ALA A 371 -16.49 -0.39 -26.57
N ILE A 372 -16.22 -1.70 -26.57
CA ILE A 372 -16.78 -2.64 -25.59
C ILE A 372 -15.69 -2.93 -24.56
N TYR A 373 -15.74 -2.23 -23.42
CA TYR A 373 -14.75 -2.39 -22.35
C TYR A 373 -15.07 -3.56 -21.42
N LEU A 374 -14.03 -4.32 -21.12
CA LEU A 374 -14.01 -5.49 -20.27
C LEU A 374 -12.99 -5.29 -19.14
N ALA A 375 -13.16 -6.03 -18.06
CA ALA A 375 -12.33 -5.94 -16.87
C ALA A 375 -11.99 -7.33 -16.32
N HIS A 376 -10.73 -7.53 -15.93
CA HIS A 376 -10.29 -8.71 -15.19
C HIS A 376 -9.62 -8.28 -13.88
N GLY A 377 -10.19 -8.69 -12.76
CA GLY A 377 -9.61 -8.45 -11.44
C GLY A 377 -8.39 -9.33 -11.22
N THR A 378 -7.33 -8.77 -10.63
CA THR A 378 -6.11 -9.52 -10.33
C THR A 378 -5.98 -9.78 -8.83
N SER A 379 -4.97 -10.55 -8.40
CA SER A 379 -4.66 -10.78 -6.98
C SER A 379 -3.60 -9.82 -6.42
N GLY A 380 -3.04 -8.96 -7.29
CA GLY A 380 -2.07 -7.93 -6.93
C GLY A 380 -1.37 -7.39 -8.15
N LEU A 381 -0.50 -6.41 -7.92
CA LEU A 381 0.13 -5.63 -8.97
C LEU A 381 1.13 -6.45 -9.84
N LEU A 382 1.74 -7.50 -9.28
CA LEU A 382 2.57 -8.44 -10.05
C LEU A 382 1.73 -9.25 -11.05
N ALA A 383 0.53 -9.68 -10.65
CA ALA A 383 -0.40 -10.38 -11.53
C ALA A 383 -0.92 -9.43 -12.63
N TYR A 384 -1.23 -8.18 -12.27
CA TYR A 384 -1.56 -7.12 -13.22
C TYR A 384 -0.49 -6.94 -14.30
N HIS A 385 0.76 -6.64 -13.91
CA HIS A 385 1.86 -6.42 -14.86
C HIS A 385 2.13 -7.67 -15.70
N SER A 386 2.07 -8.86 -15.10
CA SER A 386 2.28 -10.12 -15.83
C SER A 386 1.25 -10.34 -16.94
N LEU A 387 -0.01 -9.97 -16.69
CA LEU A 387 -1.12 -10.09 -17.64
C LEU A 387 -1.06 -9.05 -18.77
N SER A 388 -0.61 -7.81 -18.48
CA SER A 388 -0.69 -6.65 -19.39
C SER A 388 0.57 -6.35 -20.21
N LYS A 389 1.76 -6.80 -19.79
CA LYS A 389 3.07 -6.36 -20.32
C LYS A 389 3.42 -6.72 -21.77
N ASN A 390 2.55 -7.38 -22.52
CA ASN A 390 2.83 -7.73 -23.91
C ASN A 390 2.81 -6.45 -24.77
N PRO A 391 3.88 -6.15 -25.54
CA PRO A 391 3.98 -4.91 -26.32
C PRO A 391 2.98 -4.85 -27.48
N GLU A 392 2.42 -5.99 -27.92
CA GLU A 392 1.35 -6.06 -28.92
C GLU A 392 -0.05 -5.92 -28.29
N HIS A 393 -0.14 -5.50 -27.02
CA HIS A 393 -1.41 -5.35 -26.30
C HIS A 393 -2.25 -6.65 -26.21
N LYS A 394 -1.60 -7.81 -26.28
CA LYS A 394 -2.26 -9.12 -26.08
C LYS A 394 -2.21 -9.55 -24.63
N ILE A 395 -3.33 -10.08 -24.11
CA ILE A 395 -3.38 -10.59 -22.73
C ILE A 395 -2.45 -11.81 -22.56
N ASN A 396 -1.71 -11.89 -21.45
CA ASN A 396 -0.92 -13.07 -21.05
C ASN A 396 -1.71 -13.97 -20.08
N ALA A 397 -2.83 -14.53 -20.55
CA ALA A 397 -3.75 -15.30 -19.72
C ALA A 397 -3.56 -16.82 -19.82
N PHE A 398 -3.73 -17.49 -18.67
CA PHE A 398 -4.09 -18.91 -18.62
C PHE A 398 -5.61 -19.05 -18.55
N ILE A 399 -6.15 -20.20 -18.99
CA ILE A 399 -7.59 -20.48 -18.90
C ILE A 399 -7.95 -21.22 -17.61
N SER A 400 -9.14 -20.95 -17.11
CA SER A 400 -9.79 -21.71 -16.04
C SER A 400 -10.46 -22.96 -16.62
N ARG A 401 -10.53 -24.05 -15.85
CA ARG A 401 -11.03 -25.36 -16.32
C ARG A 401 -12.09 -25.96 -15.40
N GLU A 402 -13.08 -26.65 -15.97
CA GLU A 402 -14.12 -27.36 -15.20
C GLU A 402 -13.55 -28.62 -14.50
N GLY A 403 -14.00 -28.89 -13.28
CA GLY A 403 -13.68 -30.12 -12.53
C GLY A 403 -12.25 -30.27 -11.99
N HIS A 404 -11.36 -29.28 -12.17
CA HIS A 404 -9.96 -29.35 -11.75
C HIS A 404 -9.72 -28.60 -10.43
N ALA A 405 -10.25 -29.14 -9.32
CA ALA A 405 -9.92 -28.68 -7.97
C ALA A 405 -8.49 -29.12 -7.59
N GLY A 406 -7.48 -28.39 -8.06
CA GLY A 406 -6.09 -28.64 -7.67
C GLY A 406 -5.00 -27.93 -8.49
N GLU A 407 -5.29 -27.43 -9.70
CA GLU A 407 -4.26 -26.97 -10.65
C GLU A 407 -4.58 -25.66 -11.39
N GLY A 408 -5.54 -24.88 -10.90
CA GLY A 408 -5.96 -23.60 -11.51
C GLY A 408 -7.21 -23.03 -10.85
N GLU A 409 -7.73 -21.93 -11.40
CA GLU A 409 -9.06 -21.44 -11.04
C GLU A 409 -10.13 -22.37 -11.60
N VAL A 410 -11.09 -22.74 -10.76
CA VAL A 410 -12.21 -23.60 -11.16
C VAL A 410 -13.13 -22.79 -12.07
N ALA A 411 -13.38 -23.29 -13.28
CA ALA A 411 -14.35 -22.70 -14.18
C ALA A 411 -15.76 -22.78 -13.57
N ALA A 412 -16.46 -21.64 -13.54
CA ALA A 412 -17.84 -21.54 -13.05
C ALA A 412 -18.89 -21.67 -14.17
N ALA A 413 -18.50 -21.38 -15.40
CA ALA A 413 -19.30 -21.47 -16.61
C ALA A 413 -18.38 -21.86 -17.78
N GLY A 414 -17.87 -23.10 -17.83
CA GLY A 414 -17.05 -23.56 -18.94
C GLY A 414 -15.59 -23.06 -18.98
N ASP A 415 -14.80 -23.72 -19.80
CA ASP A 415 -13.36 -23.46 -19.91
C ASP A 415 -13.08 -22.13 -20.63
N GLY A 416 -12.24 -21.27 -20.05
CA GLY A 416 -11.85 -20.02 -20.70
C GLY A 416 -11.28 -18.98 -19.73
N PHE A 417 -11.14 -17.75 -20.23
CA PHE A 417 -10.63 -16.62 -19.45
C PHE A 417 -11.77 -15.68 -19.04
N TYR A 418 -11.96 -15.48 -17.75
CA TYR A 418 -13.14 -14.83 -17.20
C TYR A 418 -12.96 -13.32 -17.08
N VAL A 419 -13.92 -12.55 -17.56
CA VAL A 419 -13.91 -11.08 -17.56
C VAL A 419 -15.31 -10.52 -17.27
N VAL A 420 -15.39 -9.24 -16.92
CA VAL A 420 -16.64 -8.54 -16.60
C VAL A 420 -16.81 -7.33 -17.53
N ILE A 421 -18.03 -7.11 -18.04
CA ILE A 421 -18.37 -5.96 -18.88
C ILE A 421 -18.46 -4.69 -18.01
N GLY A 422 -17.82 -3.60 -18.43
CA GLY A 422 -17.93 -2.28 -17.79
C GLY A 422 -17.40 -2.17 -16.35
N GLY A 423 -16.69 -3.18 -15.85
CA GLY A 423 -16.31 -3.26 -14.44
C GLY A 423 -15.19 -2.30 -14.03
N LYS A 424 -15.44 -1.45 -13.01
CA LYS A 424 -14.39 -0.78 -12.21
C LYS A 424 -13.91 -1.62 -11.02
N ALA A 425 -14.68 -2.64 -10.62
CA ALA A 425 -14.41 -3.43 -9.43
C ALA A 425 -13.52 -4.64 -9.77
N GLY A 426 -12.31 -4.66 -9.19
CA GLY A 426 -11.48 -5.86 -9.18
C GLY A 426 -12.13 -6.97 -8.36
N ALA A 427 -11.87 -8.23 -8.71
CA ALA A 427 -12.18 -9.38 -7.88
C ALA A 427 -11.62 -9.11 -6.48
N GLY A 428 -12.46 -9.34 -5.46
CA GLY A 428 -12.17 -8.97 -4.08
C GLY A 428 -10.76 -9.38 -3.69
N HIS A 429 -10.08 -8.47 -2.98
CA HIS A 429 -8.78 -8.56 -2.30
C HIS A 429 -7.61 -7.73 -2.88
N SER A 430 -7.54 -7.32 -4.15
CA SER A 430 -6.32 -6.62 -4.64
C SER A 430 -6.44 -5.28 -5.36
N ASN A 431 -7.61 -4.66 -5.50
CA ASN A 431 -7.78 -3.32 -6.12
C ASN A 431 -7.16 -3.09 -7.53
N TRP A 432 -6.52 -4.08 -8.16
CA TRP A 432 -5.87 -3.97 -9.47
C TRP A 432 -6.67 -4.72 -10.54
N THR A 433 -7.05 -4.01 -11.60
CA THR A 433 -7.92 -4.52 -12.68
C THR A 433 -7.26 -4.28 -14.03
N VAL A 434 -7.09 -5.34 -14.81
CA VAL A 434 -6.67 -5.23 -16.22
C VAL A 434 -7.90 -4.86 -17.03
N LYS A 435 -7.87 -3.69 -17.68
CA LYS A 435 -8.89 -3.26 -18.64
C LYS A 435 -8.63 -3.95 -19.98
N LEU A 436 -9.68 -4.31 -20.67
CA LEU A 436 -9.63 -5.04 -21.93
C LEU A 436 -10.66 -4.45 -22.88
N GLN A 437 -10.44 -4.59 -24.17
CA GLN A 437 -11.40 -4.23 -25.21
C GLN A 437 -11.77 -5.48 -25.99
N LEU A 438 -13.07 -5.76 -26.09
CA LEU A 438 -13.60 -6.83 -26.93
C LEU A 438 -13.62 -6.38 -28.40
N ASP A 439 -13.14 -7.23 -29.30
CA ASP A 439 -13.23 -7.01 -30.74
C ASP A 439 -14.72 -6.97 -31.15
N PRO A 440 -15.20 -5.89 -31.80
CA PRO A 440 -16.60 -5.77 -32.24
C PRO A 440 -17.05 -6.91 -33.18
N GLU A 441 -16.11 -7.54 -33.90
CA GLU A 441 -16.36 -8.67 -34.80
C GLU A 441 -16.25 -10.04 -34.11
N ALA A 442 -15.88 -10.08 -32.81
CA ALA A 442 -15.88 -11.33 -32.04
C ALA A 442 -17.28 -11.96 -32.04
N MET A 443 -17.33 -13.29 -32.15
CA MET A 443 -18.57 -14.03 -32.26
C MET A 443 -18.86 -14.85 -30.99
N GLU A 444 -20.08 -14.71 -30.48
CA GLU A 444 -20.59 -15.50 -29.37
C GLU A 444 -20.56 -17.01 -29.71
N GLY A 445 -20.12 -17.83 -28.76
CA GLY A 445 -20.00 -19.29 -28.90
C GLY A 445 -18.66 -19.80 -29.45
N CYS A 446 -17.79 -18.95 -30.01
CA CYS A 446 -16.44 -19.39 -30.44
C CYS A 446 -15.29 -18.47 -30.03
N ASP A 447 -15.53 -17.15 -29.95
CA ASP A 447 -14.56 -16.19 -29.43
C ASP A 447 -14.78 -15.88 -27.95
N PHE A 448 -16.05 -15.83 -27.53
CA PHE A 448 -16.49 -15.64 -26.16
C PHE A 448 -17.88 -16.24 -25.95
N HIS A 449 -18.33 -16.39 -24.71
CA HIS A 449 -19.74 -16.63 -24.39
C HIS A 449 -20.12 -16.02 -23.04
N GLU A 450 -21.41 -15.96 -22.73
CA GLU A 450 -21.90 -15.49 -21.43
C GLU A 450 -21.47 -16.42 -20.29
N GLY A 451 -21.03 -15.81 -19.19
CA GLY A 451 -20.71 -16.50 -17.95
C GLY A 451 -21.95 -16.73 -17.06
N VAL A 452 -21.73 -17.04 -15.79
CA VAL A 452 -22.82 -17.33 -14.82
C VAL A 452 -23.76 -16.13 -14.62
N GLN A 453 -23.24 -14.91 -14.72
CA GLN A 453 -24.01 -13.67 -14.61
C GLN A 453 -24.04 -12.95 -15.97
N PRO A 454 -25.11 -12.20 -16.30
CA PRO A 454 -25.23 -11.48 -17.58
C PRO A 454 -24.11 -10.46 -17.84
N THR A 455 -23.42 -10.01 -16.80
CA THR A 455 -22.29 -9.06 -16.88
C THR A 455 -20.93 -9.74 -17.02
N HIS A 456 -20.86 -11.07 -16.90
CA HIS A 456 -19.61 -11.83 -16.98
C HIS A 456 -19.49 -12.50 -18.35
N LEU A 457 -18.29 -12.48 -18.92
CA LEU A 457 -17.97 -13.17 -20.15
C LEU A 457 -16.82 -14.15 -19.93
N VAL A 458 -16.87 -15.25 -20.67
CA VAL A 458 -15.79 -16.23 -20.76
C VAL A 458 -15.18 -16.11 -22.15
N ILE A 459 -13.94 -15.65 -22.20
CA ILE A 459 -13.18 -15.46 -23.43
C ILE A 459 -12.50 -16.78 -23.82
N LEU A 460 -12.71 -17.19 -25.06
CA LEU A 460 -12.20 -18.44 -25.63
C LEU A 460 -11.07 -18.21 -26.64
N ASN A 461 -11.02 -17.01 -27.23
CA ASN A 461 -10.01 -16.61 -28.21
C ASN A 461 -9.22 -15.40 -27.71
N ARG A 462 -7.90 -15.56 -27.59
CA ARG A 462 -6.99 -14.48 -27.19
C ARG A 462 -7.07 -13.27 -28.12
N ASN A 463 -7.29 -13.48 -29.43
CA ASN A 463 -7.36 -12.39 -30.40
C ASN A 463 -8.69 -11.63 -30.37
N ALA A 464 -9.71 -12.15 -29.67
CA ALA A 464 -10.98 -11.46 -29.52
C ALA A 464 -10.90 -10.33 -28.49
N ILE A 465 -9.83 -10.24 -27.70
CA ILE A 465 -9.63 -9.19 -26.71
C ILE A 465 -8.24 -8.56 -26.84
N SER A 466 -8.15 -7.28 -26.51
CA SER A 466 -6.87 -6.57 -26.41
C SER A 466 -6.78 -5.82 -25.09
N VAL A 467 -5.58 -5.78 -24.51
CA VAL A 467 -5.24 -4.94 -23.36
C VAL A 467 -5.28 -3.49 -23.83
N VAL A 468 -6.15 -2.67 -23.25
CA VAL A 468 -6.17 -1.24 -23.55
C VAL A 468 -4.76 -0.66 -23.34
N ALA A 469 -4.22 0.07 -24.31
CA ALA A 469 -2.89 0.66 -24.19
C ALA A 469 -2.81 1.64 -23.01
N ASN A 470 -1.61 1.82 -22.44
CA ASN A 470 -1.33 2.82 -21.38
C ASN A 470 -2.10 2.65 -20.06
N GLN A 471 -2.57 1.46 -19.70
CA GLN A 471 -3.21 1.28 -18.39
C GLN A 471 -2.25 1.40 -17.19
N GLU A 472 -0.94 1.22 -17.42
CA GLU A 472 0.09 1.47 -16.41
C GLU A 472 0.30 2.98 -16.17
N GLU A 473 -0.15 3.83 -17.10
CA GLU A 473 -0.33 5.24 -16.85
C GLU A 473 -1.64 5.41 -16.07
N ILE A 474 -1.53 5.22 -14.77
CA ILE A 474 -2.56 5.71 -13.87
C ILE A 474 -2.66 7.22 -14.12
N SER A 475 -3.81 7.65 -14.66
CA SER A 475 -4.06 9.07 -14.83
C SER A 475 -4.10 9.72 -13.45
N LEU A 476 -3.74 10.99 -13.37
CA LEU A 476 -3.87 11.71 -12.10
C LEU A 476 -5.31 11.60 -11.58
N ASN A 477 -6.32 11.57 -12.47
CA ASN A 477 -7.72 11.36 -12.11
C ASN A 477 -7.96 10.00 -11.44
N GLU A 478 -7.49 8.91 -12.05
CA GLU A 478 -7.61 7.58 -11.47
C GLU A 478 -6.84 7.45 -10.15
N TYR A 479 -5.63 8.01 -10.04
CA TYR A 479 -4.83 8.05 -8.81
C TYR A 479 -5.61 8.67 -7.65
N PHE A 480 -6.14 9.87 -7.87
CA PHE A 480 -6.82 10.58 -6.80
C PHE A 480 -8.18 9.98 -6.44
N GLN A 481 -8.93 9.46 -7.42
CA GLN A 481 -10.17 8.70 -7.13
C GLN A 481 -9.88 7.47 -6.26
N ARG A 482 -8.82 6.72 -6.56
CA ARG A 482 -8.39 5.57 -5.73
C ARG A 482 -7.93 6.01 -4.33
N LYS A 483 -7.27 7.15 -4.21
CA LYS A 483 -6.86 7.73 -2.91
C LYS A 483 -8.08 8.14 -2.08
N LYS A 484 -9.08 8.77 -2.72
CA LYS A 484 -10.39 9.12 -2.13
C LYS A 484 -11.10 7.88 -1.56
N ASP A 485 -11.14 6.80 -2.33
CA ASP A 485 -11.87 5.58 -1.96
C ASP A 485 -11.08 4.66 -1.01
N GLY A 486 -9.88 5.09 -0.56
CA GLY A 486 -9.01 4.29 0.31
C GLY A 486 -8.38 3.07 -0.38
N GLN A 487 -8.46 3.01 -1.71
CA GLN A 487 -7.98 1.92 -2.55
C GLN A 487 -6.51 2.08 -2.96
N TRP A 488 -5.91 3.26 -2.76
CA TRP A 488 -4.47 3.50 -2.92
C TRP A 488 -3.66 2.99 -1.71
N ARG A 489 -3.76 1.68 -1.45
CA ARG A 489 -3.03 0.96 -0.41
C ARG A 489 -2.38 -0.26 -1.05
N PHE A 490 -1.15 -0.51 -0.65
CA PHE A 490 -0.33 -1.59 -1.19
C PHE A 490 0.00 -2.55 -0.06
N GLU A 491 -0.08 -3.85 -0.35
CA GLU A 491 0.44 -4.84 0.58
C GLU A 491 1.98 -4.71 0.68
N PRO A 492 2.62 -5.13 1.78
CA PRO A 492 4.08 -5.02 1.93
C PRO A 492 4.87 -5.62 0.77
N TYR A 493 4.35 -6.69 0.16
CA TYR A 493 4.96 -7.34 -1.00
C TYR A 493 4.82 -6.59 -2.32
N GLU A 494 3.96 -5.58 -2.38
CA GLU A 494 3.76 -4.71 -3.53
C GLU A 494 4.56 -3.41 -3.40
N GLN A 495 5.32 -3.23 -2.31
CA GLN A 495 5.98 -1.97 -1.97
C GLN A 495 6.91 -1.46 -3.08
N GLY A 496 7.67 -2.34 -3.75
CA GLY A 496 8.53 -1.92 -4.87
C GLY A 496 7.74 -1.34 -6.05
N VAL A 497 6.52 -1.82 -6.30
CA VAL A 497 5.66 -1.28 -7.35
C VAL A 497 4.81 -0.11 -6.85
N ALA A 498 4.44 -0.10 -5.57
CA ALA A 498 3.90 1.08 -4.90
C ALA A 498 4.85 2.26 -5.07
N ASP A 499 6.14 2.06 -4.81
CA ASP A 499 7.19 3.06 -4.96
C ASP A 499 7.35 3.47 -6.43
N ARG A 500 7.20 2.55 -7.40
CA ARG A 500 7.16 2.88 -8.84
C ARG A 500 5.99 3.80 -9.18
N LEU A 501 4.78 3.40 -8.81
CA LEU A 501 3.57 4.16 -9.13
C LEU A 501 3.58 5.51 -8.43
N ASN A 502 4.01 5.55 -7.17
CA ASN A 502 4.24 6.79 -6.45
C ASN A 502 5.28 7.64 -7.19
N LYS A 503 6.41 7.11 -7.67
CA LYS A 503 7.39 7.87 -8.47
C LYS A 503 6.82 8.37 -9.81
N ILE A 504 6.04 7.57 -10.53
CA ILE A 504 5.37 7.98 -11.79
C ILE A 504 4.38 9.10 -11.51
N ILE A 505 3.54 8.94 -10.50
CA ILE A 505 2.58 9.96 -10.08
C ILE A 505 3.32 11.21 -9.61
N GLN A 506 4.39 11.10 -8.81
CA GLN A 506 5.20 12.26 -8.41
C GLN A 506 5.83 12.97 -9.62
N ALA A 507 6.33 12.22 -10.61
CA ALA A 507 6.86 12.81 -11.85
C ALA A 507 5.76 13.53 -12.66
N LYS A 508 4.57 12.92 -12.80
CA LYS A 508 3.39 13.54 -13.41
C LYS A 508 2.91 14.75 -12.61
N LEU A 509 2.96 14.72 -11.29
CA LEU A 509 2.64 15.88 -10.47
C LEU A 509 3.65 16.99 -10.79
N LEU A 510 4.96 16.75 -10.70
CA LEU A 510 6.02 17.71 -11.03
C LEU A 510 5.85 18.34 -12.44
N HIS A 511 5.44 17.55 -13.43
CA HIS A 511 5.22 17.96 -14.83
C HIS A 511 3.90 17.41 -15.38
N PRO A 512 2.74 18.04 -15.07
CA PRO A 512 1.45 17.44 -15.34
C PRO A 512 1.05 17.55 -16.81
N PRO A 513 0.63 16.45 -17.45
CA PRO A 513 0.10 16.46 -18.81
C PRO A 513 -1.18 17.30 -18.87
N GLN A 514 -1.25 18.24 -19.81
CA GLN A 514 -2.33 19.23 -19.87
C GLN A 514 -3.72 18.59 -20.07
N ASN A 515 -3.79 17.52 -20.86
CA ASN A 515 -4.98 16.70 -21.07
C ASN A 515 -5.48 16.00 -19.79
N GLU A 516 -4.57 15.47 -18.95
CA GLU A 516 -4.96 14.85 -17.68
C GLU A 516 -5.43 15.88 -16.65
N VAL A 517 -4.85 17.08 -16.68
CA VAL A 517 -5.32 18.20 -15.85
C VAL A 517 -6.70 18.67 -16.28
N GLU A 518 -6.96 18.77 -17.58
CA GLU A 518 -8.30 19.03 -18.10
C GLU A 518 -9.30 17.95 -17.69
N GLU A 519 -8.92 16.67 -17.73
CA GLU A 519 -9.77 15.56 -17.30
C GLU A 519 -10.09 15.61 -15.79
N LEU A 520 -9.09 15.93 -14.96
CA LEU A 520 -9.27 16.16 -13.53
C LEU A 520 -10.24 17.31 -13.26
N LEU A 521 -10.09 18.41 -14.00
CA LEU A 521 -10.95 19.58 -13.90
C LEU A 521 -12.37 19.27 -14.34
N VAL A 522 -12.55 18.53 -15.43
CA VAL A 522 -13.87 18.08 -15.91
C VAL A 522 -14.52 17.13 -14.90
N THR A 523 -13.77 16.17 -14.36
CA THR A 523 -14.26 15.23 -13.36
C THR A 523 -14.68 15.97 -12.11
N LEU A 524 -13.81 16.87 -11.62
CA LEU A 524 -14.09 17.71 -10.48
C LEU A 524 -15.34 18.57 -10.73
N LYS A 525 -15.44 19.30 -11.85
CA LYS A 525 -16.61 20.10 -12.26
C LYS A 525 -17.88 19.26 -12.36
N ARG A 526 -17.82 18.06 -12.95
CA ARG A 526 -18.98 17.16 -13.05
C ARG A 526 -19.43 16.66 -11.68
N THR A 527 -18.51 16.24 -10.81
CA THR A 527 -18.83 15.82 -9.44
C THR A 527 -19.46 16.97 -8.65
N ILE A 528 -18.92 18.16 -8.84
CA ILE A 528 -19.42 19.44 -8.34
C ILE A 528 -20.85 19.73 -8.82
N GLU A 529 -21.13 19.55 -10.12
CA GLU A 529 -22.43 19.83 -10.75
C GLU A 529 -23.49 18.77 -10.41
N SER A 530 -23.09 17.62 -9.85
CA SER A 530 -23.98 16.49 -9.53
C SER A 530 -24.68 16.57 -8.17
N ASP A 531 -24.65 17.72 -7.49
CA ASP A 531 -25.20 17.96 -6.12
C ASP A 531 -24.64 17.04 -5.01
N ASN A 532 -23.58 16.27 -5.28
CA ASN A 532 -22.91 15.41 -4.30
C ASN A 532 -21.67 16.09 -3.72
N LEU A 533 -21.92 17.11 -2.90
CA LEU A 533 -20.89 17.96 -2.26
C LEU A 533 -19.92 17.19 -1.37
N SER A 534 -20.36 16.08 -0.78
CA SER A 534 -19.48 15.20 0.01
C SER A 534 -18.43 14.52 -0.87
N ASP A 535 -18.81 14.03 -2.05
CA ASP A 535 -17.84 13.43 -2.97
C ASP A 535 -16.91 14.49 -3.57
N ALA A 536 -17.42 15.68 -3.89
CA ALA A 536 -16.59 16.80 -4.36
C ALA A 536 -15.55 17.21 -3.29
N SER A 537 -15.97 17.30 -2.01
CA SER A 537 -15.08 17.60 -0.88
C SER A 537 -14.03 16.50 -0.67
N ASN A 538 -14.42 15.23 -0.69
CA ASN A 538 -13.50 14.10 -0.51
C ASN A 538 -12.49 14.00 -1.68
N LEU A 539 -12.95 14.28 -2.91
CA LEU A 539 -12.09 14.31 -4.09
C LEU A 539 -11.06 15.44 -4.00
N LEU A 540 -11.47 16.65 -3.60
CA LEU A 540 -10.55 17.78 -3.41
C LEU A 540 -9.55 17.55 -2.27
N GLN A 541 -9.97 16.95 -1.14
CA GLN A 541 -9.04 16.55 -0.09
C GLN A 541 -8.01 15.54 -0.60
N SER A 542 -8.41 14.60 -1.46
CA SER A 542 -7.47 13.65 -2.06
C SER A 542 -6.45 14.36 -2.98
N TYR A 543 -6.87 15.42 -3.68
CA TYR A 543 -6.02 16.21 -4.59
C TYR A 543 -4.99 17.05 -3.81
N TRP A 544 -5.40 17.51 -2.63
CA TRP A 544 -4.75 18.60 -1.93
C TRP A 544 -3.28 18.38 -1.53
N GLN A 545 -2.99 17.26 -0.86
CA GLN A 545 -1.63 17.03 -0.35
C GLN A 545 -0.59 17.05 -1.47
N GLU A 546 -0.98 16.63 -2.67
CA GLU A 546 -0.11 16.62 -3.84
C GLU A 546 -0.06 17.98 -4.55
N LEU A 547 -1.20 18.68 -4.66
CA LEU A 547 -1.29 20.02 -5.24
C LEU A 547 -0.37 21.01 -4.52
N VAL A 548 -0.30 20.96 -3.18
CA VAL A 548 0.58 21.84 -2.37
C VAL A 548 2.05 21.62 -2.68
N MET A 549 2.43 20.37 -2.88
CA MET A 549 3.82 19.99 -3.13
C MET A 549 4.23 20.29 -4.59
N THR A 550 3.29 20.75 -5.42
CA THR A 550 3.41 20.80 -6.88
C THR A 550 2.92 22.14 -7.47
N PRO A 551 3.76 23.20 -7.45
CA PRO A 551 3.35 24.56 -7.81
C PRO A 551 2.80 24.75 -9.23
N ASN A 552 3.26 23.94 -10.20
CA ASN A 552 2.81 24.04 -11.60
C ASN A 552 1.40 23.48 -11.80
N LEU A 553 1.12 22.30 -11.23
CA LEU A 553 -0.21 21.68 -11.27
C LEU A 553 -1.24 22.56 -10.55
N LEU A 554 -0.83 23.10 -9.40
CA LEU A 554 -1.58 24.09 -8.62
C LEU A 554 -2.05 25.25 -9.51
N LYS A 555 -1.13 25.85 -10.28
CA LYS A 555 -1.41 26.98 -11.18
C LYS A 555 -2.35 26.62 -12.35
N GLN A 556 -2.26 25.42 -12.90
CA GLN A 556 -3.16 24.99 -13.99
C GLN A 556 -4.59 24.75 -13.48
N PHE A 557 -4.74 24.18 -12.29
CA PHE A 557 -6.03 24.14 -11.61
C PHE A 557 -6.59 25.55 -11.36
N GLN A 558 -5.72 26.56 -11.17
CA GLN A 558 -6.14 27.97 -11.06
C GLN A 558 -6.79 28.54 -12.29
N VAL A 559 -6.25 28.17 -13.44
CA VAL A 559 -6.81 28.62 -14.72
C VAL A 559 -8.07 27.83 -15.06
N GLY A 560 -8.08 26.51 -14.83
CA GLY A 560 -9.17 25.65 -15.24
C GLY A 560 -10.46 25.74 -14.41
N LEU A 561 -10.35 26.10 -13.13
CA LEU A 561 -11.49 26.35 -12.24
C LEU A 561 -11.95 27.82 -12.22
N LYS A 562 -11.34 28.68 -13.03
CA LYS A 562 -11.65 30.12 -13.07
C LYS A 562 -13.14 30.42 -13.38
N ASP A 563 -13.78 29.53 -14.13
CA ASP A 563 -15.20 29.62 -14.51
C ASP A 563 -16.11 28.69 -13.68
N ALA A 564 -15.58 28.02 -12.65
CA ALA A 564 -16.42 27.21 -11.76
C ALA A 564 -17.40 28.10 -10.98
N SER A 565 -18.63 27.64 -10.77
CA SER A 565 -19.67 28.46 -10.16
C SER A 565 -19.31 28.85 -8.73
N LEU A 566 -19.42 30.14 -8.45
CA LEU A 566 -18.94 30.70 -7.21
C LEU A 566 -19.62 30.24 -5.91
N PRO A 567 -20.95 29.94 -5.89
CA PRO A 567 -21.62 29.37 -4.73
C PRO A 567 -21.03 28.05 -4.25
N LEU A 568 -20.38 27.33 -5.16
CA LEU A 568 -19.92 25.99 -4.94
C LEU A 568 -18.43 25.96 -4.53
N ILE A 569 -17.60 26.89 -5.03
CA ILE A 569 -16.26 27.16 -4.45
C ILE A 569 -16.41 27.52 -2.96
N GLU A 570 -17.47 28.23 -2.59
CA GLU A 570 -17.79 28.61 -1.21
C GLU A 570 -18.23 27.41 -0.35
N GLU A 571 -19.08 26.53 -0.88
CA GLU A 571 -19.62 25.38 -0.14
C GLU A 571 -18.56 24.29 0.13
N ILE A 572 -17.70 24.05 -0.85
CA ILE A 572 -16.51 23.18 -0.72
C ILE A 572 -15.52 23.76 0.28
N SER A 573 -15.26 25.07 0.22
CA SER A 573 -14.35 25.75 1.15
C SER A 573 -14.86 25.67 2.58
N ALA A 574 -16.18 25.78 2.80
CA ALA A 574 -16.82 25.64 4.10
C ALA A 574 -16.78 24.19 4.64
N SER A 575 -16.95 23.19 3.78
CA SER A 575 -16.82 21.75 4.14
C SER A 575 -15.42 21.40 4.64
N ILE A 576 -14.38 21.92 3.96
CA ILE A 576 -12.97 21.64 4.25
C ILE A 576 -12.48 22.39 5.49
N TYR A 577 -12.87 23.66 5.67
CA TYR A 577 -12.50 24.46 6.86
C TYR A 577 -13.03 23.87 8.18
N GLY A 578 -14.09 23.06 8.13
CA GLY A 578 -14.72 22.46 9.32
C GLY A 578 -13.94 21.32 10.00
N GLN A 579 -12.88 20.76 9.38
CA GLN A 579 -12.22 19.53 9.85
C GLN A 579 -10.96 19.69 10.72
N GLN A 580 -10.54 20.92 11.07
CA GLN A 580 -9.50 21.25 12.06
C GLN A 580 -8.05 20.73 11.83
N GLN A 581 -7.67 20.17 10.67
CA GLN A 581 -6.25 19.87 10.38
C GLN A 581 -5.54 21.01 9.63
N ALA A 582 -4.25 21.25 9.94
CA ALA A 582 -3.45 22.33 9.35
C ALA A 582 -3.28 22.21 7.81
N SER A 583 -3.37 20.99 7.25
CA SER A 583 -3.41 20.78 5.81
C SER A 583 -4.68 21.34 5.18
N ASP A 584 -5.85 21.18 5.80
CA ASP A 584 -7.15 21.58 5.24
C ASP A 584 -7.29 23.12 5.14
N LYS A 585 -6.65 23.87 6.04
CA LYS A 585 -6.66 25.34 6.02
C LYS A 585 -6.01 25.91 4.75
N ARG A 586 -4.86 25.38 4.37
CA ARG A 586 -4.16 25.79 3.14
C ARG A 586 -4.95 25.40 1.87
N LEU A 587 -5.74 24.31 1.92
CA LEU A 587 -6.58 23.84 0.79
C LEU A 587 -7.65 24.85 0.47
N SER A 588 -8.30 25.33 1.52
CA SER A 588 -9.27 26.39 1.41
C SER A 588 -8.63 27.68 0.91
N GLU A 589 -7.49 28.12 1.47
CA GLU A 589 -6.74 29.30 0.98
C GLU A 589 -6.41 29.23 -0.53
N PHE A 590 -6.07 28.04 -1.04
CA PHE A 590 -5.83 27.82 -2.46
C PHE A 590 -7.10 27.92 -3.32
N LEU A 591 -8.21 27.28 -2.92
CA LEU A 591 -9.49 27.33 -3.64
C LEU A 591 -10.00 28.78 -3.82
N LEU A 592 -9.63 29.66 -2.90
CA LEU A 592 -10.00 31.08 -2.89
C LEU A 592 -9.15 31.94 -3.83
N SER A 593 -7.97 31.47 -4.21
CA SER A 593 -7.06 32.17 -5.13
C SER A 593 -7.50 32.15 -6.60
N PHE A 594 -8.46 31.29 -6.95
CA PHE A 594 -8.98 31.11 -8.31
C PHE A 594 -9.96 32.19 -8.77
N ILE A 595 -10.39 33.03 -7.85
CA ILE A 595 -11.47 33.96 -8.03
C ILE A 595 -10.98 35.20 -8.81
N ASP A 596 -11.43 35.39 -10.05
CA ASP A 596 -11.11 36.61 -10.83
C ASP A 596 -11.86 37.82 -10.29
N PHE A 597 -11.15 38.64 -9.50
CA PHE A 597 -11.71 39.81 -8.84
C PHE A 597 -12.37 40.82 -9.79
N LYS A 598 -12.02 40.87 -11.08
CA LYS A 598 -12.68 41.77 -12.04
C LYS A 598 -14.00 41.19 -12.56
N ALA A 599 -14.14 39.87 -12.63
CA ALA A 599 -15.35 39.17 -13.10
C ALA A 599 -16.36 38.86 -11.97
N LEU A 600 -15.96 39.04 -10.71
CA LEU A 600 -16.83 38.87 -9.54
C LEU A 600 -18.00 39.86 -9.50
N THR A 601 -19.19 39.36 -9.19
CA THR A 601 -20.31 40.19 -8.75
C THR A 601 -19.95 40.89 -7.41
N PRO A 602 -20.59 42.04 -7.07
CA PRO A 602 -20.27 42.80 -5.86
C PRO A 602 -20.30 42.00 -4.56
N GLU A 603 -21.26 41.09 -4.42
CA GLU A 603 -21.40 40.18 -3.26
C GLU A 603 -20.21 39.21 -3.14
N LEU A 604 -19.66 38.79 -4.28
CA LEU A 604 -18.56 37.83 -4.32
C LEU A 604 -17.19 38.49 -4.09
N LYS A 605 -17.06 39.79 -4.40
CA LYS A 605 -15.90 40.63 -4.00
C LYS A 605 -15.81 40.81 -2.48
N GLU A 606 -16.94 40.82 -1.79
CA GLU A 606 -16.98 40.89 -0.32
C GLU A 606 -16.60 39.55 0.34
N LYS A 607 -17.07 38.44 -0.23
CA LYS A 607 -16.81 37.09 0.29
C LYS A 607 -15.36 36.65 0.09
N SER A 608 -14.74 37.03 -1.03
CA SER A 608 -13.31 36.83 -1.30
C SER A 608 -12.40 37.71 -0.43
N LYS A 609 -12.83 38.92 -0.05
CA LYS A 609 -12.19 39.75 1.00
C LYS A 609 -12.17 39.05 2.37
N GLU A 610 -13.27 38.43 2.78
CA GLU A 610 -13.38 37.70 4.05
C GLU A 610 -12.44 36.48 4.09
N LEU A 611 -12.31 35.80 2.96
CA LEU A 611 -11.53 34.59 2.78
C LEU A 611 -10.01 34.88 2.70
N PHE A 612 -9.63 36.00 2.09
CA PHE A 612 -8.28 36.59 2.13
C PHE A 612 -7.85 36.96 3.56
N LEU A 613 -8.75 37.53 4.38
CA LEU A 613 -8.47 37.90 5.78
C LEU A 613 -8.28 36.70 6.72
N ARG A 614 -8.82 35.51 6.39
CA ARG A 614 -8.66 34.27 7.19
C ARG A 614 -7.33 33.54 6.97
N GLY A 615 -6.69 33.71 5.80
CA GLY A 615 -5.43 33.05 5.44
C GLY A 615 -4.17 33.60 6.13
N LEU A 616 -4.30 34.62 6.98
CA LEU A 616 -3.16 35.38 7.52
C LEU A 616 -2.79 35.05 8.96
N THR A 617 -3.22 33.91 9.47
CA THR A 617 -3.00 33.49 10.86
C THR A 617 -2.11 32.23 10.92
N PRO A 618 -1.36 31.99 12.00
CA PRO A 618 -0.06 32.61 12.30
C PRO A 618 1.16 31.69 12.05
N GLU A 619 0.99 30.52 11.42
CA GLU A 619 2.01 29.44 11.47
C GLU A 619 2.78 29.15 10.16
N GLY A 620 2.55 29.88 9.07
CA GLY A 620 3.23 29.68 7.79
C GLY A 620 4.36 30.69 7.52
N LYS A 621 5.58 30.42 7.99
CA LYS A 621 6.78 31.20 7.58
C LYS A 621 7.12 30.93 6.11
N GLN A 622 6.60 31.75 5.19
CA GLN A 622 7.24 32.22 3.94
C GLN A 622 6.22 32.99 3.08
N PHE A 623 6.58 34.20 2.65
CA PHE A 623 5.85 34.97 1.64
C PHE A 623 5.78 34.14 0.34
N THR A 624 4.58 33.90 -0.19
CA THR A 624 4.37 33.13 -1.42
C THR A 624 4.45 34.02 -2.68
N PRO A 625 4.69 33.43 -3.88
CA PRO A 625 4.75 34.16 -5.16
C PRO A 625 3.51 35.01 -5.49
N PHE A 626 2.36 34.71 -4.88
CA PHE A 626 1.10 35.45 -5.03
C PHE A 626 1.20 36.89 -4.48
N THR A 627 1.85 37.08 -3.33
CA THR A 627 2.03 38.41 -2.71
C THR A 627 3.00 39.30 -3.51
N GLN A 628 3.99 38.70 -4.19
CA GLN A 628 4.99 39.42 -5.00
C GLN A 628 4.49 39.86 -6.39
N ALA A 629 3.61 39.08 -7.04
CA ALA A 629 3.04 39.45 -8.33
C ALA A 629 2.10 40.68 -8.24
N LEU A 630 1.44 40.87 -7.09
CA LEU A 630 0.55 42.01 -6.80
C LEU A 630 1.31 43.31 -6.44
N LEU A 631 2.52 43.21 -5.87
CA LEU A 631 3.34 44.35 -5.46
C LEU A 631 4.09 45.06 -6.61
N GLY A 632 4.10 44.47 -7.82
CA GLY A 632 4.75 45.04 -9.02
C GLY A 632 4.00 46.21 -9.69
N MET A 633 2.75 46.46 -9.32
CA MET A 633 1.88 47.49 -9.92
C MET A 633 1.95 48.82 -9.14
N LYS A 634 3.12 49.46 -9.14
CA LYS A 634 3.48 50.56 -8.21
C LYS A 634 2.83 51.94 -8.45
N SER A 635 2.19 52.20 -9.59
CA SER A 635 1.72 53.56 -9.94
C SER A 635 0.22 53.81 -9.80
N GLU A 636 -0.59 52.76 -9.61
CA GLU A 636 -2.06 52.88 -9.59
C GLU A 636 -2.67 52.59 -8.21
N LEU A 637 -1.85 52.25 -7.22
CA LEU A 637 -2.28 51.85 -5.88
C LEU A 637 -2.63 53.03 -4.94
N GLY A 638 -2.23 54.26 -5.25
CA GLY A 638 -2.45 55.45 -4.40
C GLY A 638 -3.89 55.95 -4.36
N ASP A 639 -4.63 55.78 -5.46
CA ASP A 639 -6.03 56.19 -5.58
C ASP A 639 -7.02 55.01 -5.51
N ILE A 640 -6.49 53.77 -5.51
CA ILE A 640 -7.30 52.54 -5.72
C ILE A 640 -7.18 51.55 -4.57
N ILE A 641 -6.17 51.65 -3.69
CA ILE A 641 -6.19 50.85 -2.47
C ILE A 641 -7.28 51.43 -1.56
N ASN A 642 -8.32 50.64 -1.31
CA ASN A 642 -9.20 50.72 -0.14
C ASN A 642 -8.54 49.82 0.91
N PRO A 643 -7.78 50.30 1.90
CA PRO A 643 -6.80 49.41 2.59
C PRO A 643 -7.32 48.29 3.54
N ASN A 644 -8.48 48.37 4.16
CA ASN A 644 -9.62 47.44 4.05
C ASN A 644 -9.48 46.16 3.16
N THR A 645 -9.31 46.31 1.84
CA THR A 645 -9.08 45.26 0.82
C THR A 645 -7.71 44.56 0.89
N LEU A 646 -6.78 44.98 1.75
CA LEU A 646 -5.44 44.39 1.89
C LEU A 646 -5.36 43.39 3.06
N ASP A 647 -4.52 42.38 2.91
CA ASP A 647 -4.24 41.38 3.94
C ASP A 647 -3.15 41.86 4.89
N THR A 648 -2.93 41.16 6.00
CA THR A 648 -2.03 41.55 7.08
C THR A 648 -0.58 41.71 6.63
N HIS A 649 -0.15 41.06 5.53
CA HIS A 649 1.19 41.20 4.96
C HIS A 649 1.28 42.37 3.94
N GLY A 650 0.25 42.62 3.14
CA GLY A 650 0.10 43.82 2.31
C GLY A 650 -0.09 45.11 3.12
N LYS A 651 -0.82 45.02 4.23
CA LYS A 651 -0.95 46.05 5.29
C LYS A 651 0.40 46.30 5.96
N SER A 652 1.17 45.25 6.28
CA SER A 652 2.51 45.39 6.87
C SER A 652 3.54 46.03 5.92
N ALA A 653 3.48 45.74 4.62
CA ALA A 653 4.34 46.36 3.61
C ALA A 653 3.99 47.84 3.35
N LEU A 654 2.70 48.20 3.37
CA LEU A 654 2.21 49.59 3.31
C LEU A 654 2.58 50.37 4.58
N MET A 655 2.47 49.72 5.76
CA MET A 655 2.87 50.27 7.06
C MET A 655 4.39 50.49 7.15
N LEU A 656 5.25 49.72 6.50
CA LEU A 656 6.70 49.97 6.54
C LEU A 656 7.13 51.27 5.82
N ALA A 657 6.23 51.92 5.05
CA ALA A 657 6.49 53.14 4.29
C ALA A 657 5.93 54.46 4.90
N LEU A 658 5.24 54.43 6.06
CA LEU A 658 4.48 55.57 6.64
C LEU A 658 4.88 55.93 8.11
N SER A 659 4.57 57.16 8.59
CA SER A 659 4.91 57.64 9.96
C SER A 659 3.95 57.17 11.08
N PRO A 660 4.33 57.12 12.38
CA PRO A 660 3.56 56.47 13.46
C PRO A 660 2.14 57.01 13.72
N PHE A 661 1.92 58.33 13.69
CA PHE A 661 0.59 58.92 13.83
C PHE A 661 -0.24 58.78 12.54
N GLN A 662 0.41 58.91 11.37
CA GLN A 662 -0.23 58.67 10.07
C GLN A 662 -0.66 57.21 9.89
N LYS A 663 0.05 56.27 10.49
CA LYS A 663 -0.36 54.86 10.60
C LYS A 663 -1.64 54.68 11.39
N GLY A 664 -1.76 55.30 12.56
CA GLY A 664 -2.97 55.23 13.38
C GLY A 664 -4.19 55.87 12.70
N LEU A 665 -3.99 57.01 12.05
CA LEU A 665 -5.06 57.74 11.37
C LEU A 665 -5.57 57.03 10.10
N VAL A 666 -4.65 56.53 9.27
CA VAL A 666 -4.98 55.72 8.07
C VAL A 666 -5.72 54.45 8.51
N GLN A 667 -5.30 53.82 9.61
CA GLN A 667 -5.98 52.66 10.18
C GLN A 667 -7.42 52.96 10.63
N SER A 668 -7.72 54.13 11.20
CA SER A 668 -9.07 54.48 11.64
C SER A 668 -10.02 54.89 10.50
N MET A 669 -9.50 55.61 9.50
CA MET A 669 -10.27 56.02 8.31
C MET A 669 -10.64 54.82 7.44
N LEU A 670 -9.79 53.81 7.46
CA LEU A 670 -10.04 52.54 6.82
C LEU A 670 -11.24 51.80 7.38
N THR A 671 -11.17 51.53 8.66
CA THR A 671 -12.23 50.86 9.40
C THR A 671 -13.59 51.49 9.18
N TYR A 672 -13.63 52.83 9.07
CA TYR A 672 -14.83 53.59 8.81
C TYR A 672 -15.36 53.43 7.37
N ALA A 673 -14.47 53.48 6.38
CA ALA A 673 -14.83 53.42 4.95
C ALA A 673 -15.32 52.03 4.50
N GLU A 674 -14.94 50.94 5.17
CA GLU A 674 -15.37 49.61 4.75
C GLU A 674 -16.74 49.22 5.28
N HIS A 675 -17.01 49.58 6.52
CA HIS A 675 -18.07 48.92 7.27
C HIS A 675 -19.28 49.83 7.50
N GLY A 676 -19.24 51.10 7.05
CA GLY A 676 -20.29 52.08 7.40
C GLY A 676 -20.58 52.10 8.91
N GLY A 677 -19.62 51.65 9.72
CA GLY A 677 -19.81 51.20 11.10
C GLY A 677 -18.48 50.70 11.69
N GLY A 678 -17.92 51.45 12.62
CA GLY A 678 -16.49 51.39 12.95
C GLY A 678 -16.01 50.27 13.89
N SER A 679 -15.85 49.02 13.44
CA SER A 679 -15.14 47.95 14.21
C SER A 679 -13.72 47.83 13.71
N GLY A 680 -12.76 48.26 14.53
CA GLY A 680 -11.33 48.25 14.22
C GLY A 680 -10.66 49.63 14.31
N VAL A 681 -11.29 50.60 14.98
CA VAL A 681 -10.64 51.87 15.34
C VAL A 681 -9.97 51.66 16.69
N ASP A 682 -8.64 51.70 16.75
CA ASP A 682 -7.95 51.70 18.05
C ASP A 682 -8.14 53.07 18.70
N PHE A 683 -9.19 53.13 19.53
CA PHE A 683 -9.61 54.30 20.27
C PHE A 683 -8.62 54.73 21.35
N LYS A 684 -7.60 53.92 21.68
CA LYS A 684 -6.65 54.11 22.78
C LYS A 684 -5.36 54.86 22.37
N LEU A 685 -5.10 55.08 21.08
CA LEU A 685 -3.89 55.78 20.59
C LEU A 685 -3.89 57.27 20.95
N LYS A 686 -2.72 57.79 21.39
CA LYS A 686 -2.57 59.18 21.85
C LYS A 686 -1.74 60.02 20.89
N ASP A 687 -2.23 61.22 20.58
CA ASP A 687 -1.45 62.24 19.86
C ASP A 687 -0.26 62.75 20.71
N PRO A 688 0.72 63.50 20.15
CA PRO A 688 1.83 64.06 20.91
C PRO A 688 1.41 65.00 22.08
N ALA A 689 0.13 65.37 22.17
CA ALA A 689 -0.47 66.15 23.25
C ALA A 689 -1.29 65.31 24.25
N GLY A 690 -1.36 63.98 24.09
CA GLY A 690 -1.93 63.03 25.06
C GLY A 690 -3.41 62.65 24.89
N ARG A 691 -4.09 63.01 23.79
CA ARG A 691 -5.52 62.75 23.58
C ARG A 691 -5.80 61.43 22.87
N SER A 692 -6.77 60.65 23.36
CA SER A 692 -7.18 59.37 22.76
C SER A 692 -7.90 59.56 21.42
N THR A 693 -7.81 58.58 20.52
CA THR A 693 -8.46 58.60 19.20
C THR A 693 -9.99 58.76 19.32
N PHE A 694 -10.61 58.21 20.38
CA PHE A 694 -12.06 58.38 20.65
C PHE A 694 -12.40 59.83 21.01
N ALA A 695 -11.67 60.43 21.96
CA ALA A 695 -11.86 61.81 22.37
C ALA A 695 -11.56 62.81 21.24
N TYR A 696 -10.60 62.48 20.36
CA TYR A 696 -10.22 63.31 19.22
C TYR A 696 -11.29 63.32 18.12
N LEU A 697 -12.01 62.21 17.94
CA LEU A 697 -13.01 62.05 16.87
C LEU A 697 -14.45 62.38 17.33
N LEU A 698 -14.76 62.31 18.63
CA LEU A 698 -16.10 62.58 19.21
C LEU A 698 -16.77 63.89 18.73
N PRO A 699 -16.06 65.04 18.59
CA PRO A 699 -16.64 66.30 18.09
C PRO A 699 -16.87 66.34 16.57
N TYR A 700 -16.18 65.49 15.80
CA TYR A 700 -16.30 65.45 14.34
C TYR A 700 -17.50 64.59 13.89
N TYR A 701 -17.98 63.71 14.77
CA TYR A 701 -19.12 62.81 14.51
C TYR A 701 -20.49 63.51 14.60
N GLU A 702 -20.58 64.73 15.15
CA GLU A 702 -21.80 65.56 15.11
C GLU A 702 -22.25 65.93 13.68
N LYS A 703 -21.35 65.89 12.70
CA LYS A 703 -21.64 66.29 11.31
C LYS A 703 -22.13 65.13 10.43
N ILE A 704 -22.19 63.91 10.96
CA ILE A 704 -22.55 62.70 10.22
C ILE A 704 -23.91 62.21 10.72
N ASN A 705 -24.97 62.53 9.97
CA ASN A 705 -26.32 62.08 10.29
C ASN A 705 -26.43 60.55 10.21
N ASN A 706 -27.12 59.94 11.19
CA ASN A 706 -27.36 58.50 11.41
C ASN A 706 -26.28 57.68 12.13
N PHE A 707 -25.32 58.30 12.82
CA PHE A 707 -24.24 57.55 13.48
C PHE A 707 -24.53 57.09 14.93
N TRP A 708 -25.49 57.72 15.61
CA TRP A 708 -25.79 57.49 17.04
C TRP A 708 -26.14 56.01 17.39
N PRO A 709 -26.98 55.29 16.62
CA PRO A 709 -27.30 53.88 16.92
C PRO A 709 -26.12 52.92 16.71
N LEU A 710 -25.16 53.28 15.84
CA LEU A 710 -24.00 52.47 15.48
C LEU A 710 -22.82 52.65 16.44
N VAL A 711 -22.67 53.84 17.02
CA VAL A 711 -21.67 54.11 18.06
C VAL A 711 -22.02 53.36 19.33
N VAL A 712 -23.29 53.35 19.72
CA VAL A 712 -23.73 52.63 20.93
C VAL A 712 -23.51 51.12 20.80
N ASP A 713 -23.77 50.50 19.64
CA ASP A 713 -23.57 49.06 19.42
C ASP A 713 -22.08 48.64 19.39
N LYS A 714 -21.16 49.57 19.08
CA LYS A 714 -19.72 49.32 18.95
C LYS A 714 -18.92 49.69 20.18
N VAL A 715 -19.23 50.85 20.78
CA VAL A 715 -18.62 51.31 22.02
C VAL A 715 -18.95 50.31 23.13
N MET A 716 -20.17 49.77 23.17
CA MET A 716 -20.56 48.75 24.15
C MET A 716 -19.85 47.38 23.97
N GLN A 717 -19.11 47.16 22.87
CA GLN A 717 -18.27 45.96 22.70
C GLN A 717 -16.82 46.16 23.18
N GLU A 718 -16.34 47.41 23.36
CA GLU A 718 -14.92 47.74 23.59
C GLU A 718 -14.68 48.66 24.81
N LEU A 719 -15.70 48.90 25.63
CA LEU A 719 -15.66 49.79 26.79
C LEU A 719 -14.86 49.21 27.97
N GLU A 720 -13.84 49.93 28.41
CA GLU A 720 -13.11 49.66 29.66
C GLU A 720 -12.90 50.99 30.44
N GLY A 721 -13.13 50.99 31.75
CA GLY A 721 -12.70 52.08 32.66
C GLY A 721 -13.23 53.49 32.32
N GLU A 722 -12.32 54.47 32.14
CA GLU A 722 -12.62 55.91 31.97
C GLU A 722 -13.50 56.23 30.74
N ASP A 723 -13.54 55.35 29.73
CA ASP A 723 -14.38 55.51 28.54
C ASP A 723 -15.87 55.24 28.84
N LEU A 724 -16.19 54.43 29.87
CA LEU A 724 -17.55 54.19 30.35
C LEU A 724 -18.11 55.45 31.03
N ASP A 725 -17.27 56.16 31.79
CA ASP A 725 -17.60 57.41 32.46
C ASP A 725 -17.85 58.56 31.46
N HIS A 726 -17.10 58.58 30.35
CA HIS A 726 -17.26 59.56 29.28
C HIS A 726 -18.54 59.32 28.48
N LEU A 727 -18.93 58.06 28.25
CA LEU A 727 -20.21 57.68 27.62
C LEU A 727 -21.40 58.01 28.54
N LEU A 728 -21.32 57.68 29.83
CA LEU A 728 -22.37 57.95 30.81
C LEU A 728 -22.58 59.45 31.03
N SER A 729 -21.50 60.22 31.10
CA SER A 729 -21.56 61.69 31.17
C SER A 729 -22.20 62.30 29.92
N PHE A 730 -21.96 61.71 28.75
CA PHE A 730 -22.58 62.12 27.49
C PHE A 730 -24.10 61.81 27.47
N LEU A 731 -24.50 60.58 27.86
CA LEU A 731 -25.90 60.16 27.88
C LEU A 731 -26.77 61.00 28.84
N LEU A 732 -26.20 61.41 29.97
CA LEU A 732 -26.84 62.31 30.96
C LEU A 732 -26.88 63.77 30.50
N LYS A 733 -25.81 64.26 29.88
CA LYS A 733 -25.72 65.65 29.39
C LYS A 733 -26.64 65.92 28.19
N HIS A 734 -27.03 64.88 27.46
CA HIS A 734 -27.78 64.98 26.21
C HIS A 734 -29.16 64.27 26.21
N ASP A 735 -29.61 63.75 27.36
CA ASP A 735 -30.96 63.22 27.63
C ASP A 735 -31.42 62.07 26.70
N LYS A 736 -30.64 60.97 26.66
CA LYS A 736 -30.80 59.86 25.69
C LYS A 736 -31.17 58.48 26.28
N ILE A 737 -31.57 58.42 27.55
CA ILE A 737 -31.79 57.15 28.30
C ILE A 737 -32.97 56.33 27.73
N SER A 738 -34.07 56.98 27.36
CA SER A 738 -35.28 56.31 26.90
C SER A 738 -35.10 55.63 25.53
N GLU A 739 -34.33 56.26 24.62
CA GLU A 739 -33.96 55.69 23.32
C GLU A 739 -33.07 54.45 23.49
N PHE A 740 -32.17 54.45 24.47
CA PHE A 740 -31.28 53.33 24.77
C PHE A 740 -32.06 52.06 25.22
N ASN A 741 -33.07 52.21 26.08
CA ASN A 741 -33.90 51.08 26.53
C ASN A 741 -34.77 50.49 25.41
N GLN A 742 -35.26 51.33 24.50
CA GLN A 742 -36.06 50.89 23.36
C GLN A 742 -35.20 50.14 22.31
N MET A 743 -33.91 50.46 22.23
CA MET A 743 -32.94 49.73 21.40
C MET A 743 -32.64 48.33 21.97
N LEU A 744 -32.54 48.18 23.30
CA LEU A 744 -32.32 46.88 23.94
C LEU A 744 -33.45 45.86 23.69
N GLN A 745 -34.71 46.31 23.68
CA GLN A 745 -35.86 45.44 23.41
C GLN A 745 -35.90 44.93 21.96
N ASN A 746 -35.30 45.68 21.03
CA ASN A 746 -35.33 45.40 19.60
C ASN A 746 -34.03 44.75 19.08
N ASN A 747 -32.98 44.68 19.90
CA ASN A 747 -31.66 44.21 19.47
C ASN A 747 -31.14 43.06 20.35
N LYS A 748 -31.38 41.84 19.87
CA LYS A 748 -31.01 40.56 20.48
C LYS A 748 -29.50 40.44 20.80
N HIS A 749 -28.65 41.04 19.98
CA HIS A 749 -27.18 41.03 20.12
C HIS A 749 -26.72 41.96 21.25
N MET A 750 -27.39 43.09 21.42
CA MET A 750 -27.14 44.07 22.48
C MET A 750 -27.42 43.46 23.87
N GLY A 751 -28.45 42.62 23.98
CA GLY A 751 -28.70 41.80 25.17
C GLY A 751 -27.63 40.72 25.44
N GLU A 752 -26.98 40.19 24.40
CA GLU A 752 -25.87 39.22 24.52
C GLU A 752 -24.56 39.87 24.99
N VAL A 753 -24.28 41.11 24.59
CA VAL A 753 -23.08 41.88 24.99
C VAL A 753 -23.19 42.39 26.43
N LEU A 754 -24.37 42.85 26.85
CA LEU A 754 -24.66 43.16 28.26
C LEU A 754 -24.55 41.92 29.15
N ALA A 755 -24.99 40.75 28.66
CA ALA A 755 -24.81 39.48 29.36
C ALA A 755 -23.33 39.07 29.51
N SER A 756 -22.45 39.49 28.60
CA SER A 756 -21.00 39.21 28.67
C SER A 756 -20.20 40.12 29.62
N HIS A 757 -20.73 41.30 30.00
CA HIS A 757 -20.12 42.22 30.99
C HIS A 757 -20.84 42.18 32.35
N LEU A 758 -21.85 41.32 32.48
CA LEU A 758 -22.73 41.24 33.65
C LEU A 758 -21.96 40.87 34.94
N GLU A 759 -20.87 40.11 34.80
CA GLU A 759 -19.98 39.72 35.90
C GLU A 759 -19.13 40.90 36.43
N GLU A 760 -18.70 41.83 35.57
CA GLU A 760 -17.99 43.07 35.94
C GLU A 760 -18.94 44.13 36.50
N MET A 761 -20.13 44.26 35.90
CA MET A 761 -21.17 45.22 36.31
C MET A 761 -21.76 44.89 37.69
N LEU A 762 -21.93 43.59 38.02
CA LEU A 762 -22.42 43.15 39.33
C LEU A 762 -21.41 43.37 40.47
N ASN A 763 -20.15 43.69 40.15
CA ASN A 763 -19.06 43.85 41.11
C ASN A 763 -18.56 45.32 41.26
N HIS A 764 -19.16 46.31 40.58
CA HIS A 764 -18.68 47.70 40.55
C HIS A 764 -19.35 48.62 41.62
N PRO A 765 -18.61 49.46 42.37
CA PRO A 765 -19.12 50.17 43.55
C PRO A 765 -20.09 51.36 43.29
N GLN A 766 -20.14 51.93 42.08
CA GLN A 766 -21.07 53.03 41.74
C GLN A 766 -22.46 52.54 41.28
N TRP A 767 -22.72 51.22 41.30
CA TRP A 767 -23.89 50.59 40.67
C TRP A 767 -25.09 50.32 41.59
N GLU A 768 -25.00 50.59 42.90
CA GLU A 768 -26.08 50.27 43.86
C GLU A 768 -27.40 51.03 43.59
N SER A 769 -27.38 52.22 42.99
CA SER A 769 -28.63 52.98 42.77
C SER A 769 -29.35 52.66 41.45
N ILE A 770 -28.76 51.82 40.59
CA ILE A 770 -29.23 51.58 39.20
C ILE A 770 -29.77 50.13 39.05
N GLN A 771 -29.41 49.22 39.96
CA GLN A 771 -29.65 47.77 39.88
C GLN A 771 -31.13 47.36 39.72
N ASP A 772 -32.04 47.94 40.49
CA ASP A 772 -33.39 47.37 40.59
C ASP A 772 -34.29 47.69 39.38
N SER A 773 -34.05 48.81 38.68
CA SER A 773 -34.94 49.24 37.58
C SER A 773 -34.61 48.58 36.24
N ILE A 774 -33.34 48.20 36.01
CA ILE A 774 -32.86 47.70 34.72
C ILE A 774 -32.82 46.16 34.68
N LEU A 775 -32.47 45.48 35.79
CA LEU A 775 -32.36 44.01 35.81
C LEU A 775 -33.72 43.30 35.91
N LEU A 776 -34.64 43.80 36.76
CA LEU A 776 -35.97 43.19 36.95
C LEU A 776 -36.88 43.33 35.73
N SER A 777 -36.63 44.31 34.85
CA SER A 777 -37.42 44.57 33.65
C SER A 777 -36.92 43.83 32.40
N SER A 778 -35.72 43.24 32.44
CA SER A 778 -35.02 42.72 31.23
C SER A 778 -34.95 41.19 31.12
N ILE A 779 -35.11 40.44 32.22
CA ILE A 779 -34.96 38.97 32.25
C ILE A 779 -36.03 38.18 31.45
N PRO A 780 -37.32 38.58 31.43
CA PRO A 780 -38.35 37.88 30.62
C PRO A 780 -38.09 37.94 29.11
N VAL A 781 -37.15 38.77 28.67
CA VAL A 781 -36.86 39.13 27.27
C VAL A 781 -35.56 38.49 26.77
N LEU A 782 -34.87 37.70 27.62
CA LEU A 782 -33.62 37.03 27.24
C LEU A 782 -33.87 35.87 26.26
N PRO A 783 -33.15 35.81 25.12
CA PRO A 783 -33.40 34.80 24.09
C PRO A 783 -33.03 33.37 24.49
N LYS A 784 -33.77 32.38 23.96
CA LYS A 784 -33.57 30.92 24.19
C LYS A 784 -32.12 30.44 23.98
N GLU A 785 -31.37 31.09 23.10
CA GLU A 785 -29.96 30.79 22.79
C GLU A 785 -28.97 31.34 23.82
N VAL A 786 -29.34 32.42 24.53
CA VAL A 786 -28.54 32.99 25.62
C VAL A 786 -28.67 32.11 26.86
N VAL A 787 -29.88 31.67 27.19
CA VAL A 787 -30.13 30.67 28.24
C VAL A 787 -29.38 29.36 27.95
N LYS A 788 -29.30 28.93 26.68
CA LYS A 788 -28.46 27.79 26.26
C LYS A 788 -26.98 28.07 26.48
N LYS A 789 -26.43 29.21 26.02
CA LYS A 789 -25.01 29.58 26.20
C LYS A 789 -24.59 29.55 27.67
N ILE A 790 -25.40 30.08 28.57
CA ILE A 790 -25.05 30.13 30.00
C ILE A 790 -25.13 28.74 30.66
N VAL A 791 -25.92 27.81 30.13
CA VAL A 791 -26.01 26.39 30.60
C VAL A 791 -24.93 25.48 29.97
N PHE A 792 -24.29 25.89 28.87
CA PHE A 792 -23.33 25.07 28.09
C PHE A 792 -21.84 25.46 28.26
N GLN A 793 -21.50 26.39 29.16
CA GLN A 793 -20.09 26.64 29.52
C GLN A 793 -19.58 25.58 30.51
N GLU A 794 -18.29 25.22 30.49
CA GLU A 794 -17.70 24.17 31.36
C GLU A 794 -17.36 24.66 32.78
N ASP A 795 -17.84 25.84 33.19
CA ASP A 795 -17.62 26.38 34.53
C ASP A 795 -18.62 25.77 35.54
N ARG A 796 -18.12 24.88 36.41
CA ARG A 796 -18.94 24.17 37.41
C ARG A 796 -19.66 25.11 38.40
N ASP A 797 -19.04 26.23 38.79
CA ASP A 797 -19.56 27.13 39.85
C ASP A 797 -20.57 28.13 39.27
N LEU A 798 -20.30 28.66 38.08
CA LEU A 798 -21.22 29.54 37.36
C LEU A 798 -22.51 28.80 36.98
N ASN A 799 -22.38 27.56 36.48
CA ASN A 799 -23.52 26.69 36.18
C ASN A 799 -24.35 26.36 37.43
N GLN A 800 -23.71 26.18 38.58
CA GLN A 800 -24.41 25.92 39.84
C GLN A 800 -25.22 27.15 40.32
N LYS A 801 -24.62 28.35 40.32
CA LYS A 801 -25.28 29.61 40.73
C LYS A 801 -26.42 30.02 39.78
N LEU A 802 -26.24 29.83 38.49
CA LEU A 802 -27.26 30.11 37.47
C LEU A 802 -28.45 29.14 37.59
N MET A 803 -28.17 27.85 37.83
CA MET A 803 -29.21 26.85 38.06
C MET A 803 -30.03 27.17 39.32
N GLU A 804 -29.42 27.63 40.41
CA GLU A 804 -30.14 28.07 41.63
C GLU A 804 -31.06 29.29 41.40
N HIS A 805 -30.69 30.21 40.51
CA HIS A 805 -31.48 31.40 40.17
C HIS A 805 -32.59 31.13 39.15
N LEU A 806 -32.32 30.32 38.11
CA LEU A 806 -33.33 29.88 37.12
C LEU A 806 -34.44 29.04 37.75
N MET A 807 -34.16 28.36 38.87
CA MET A 807 -35.14 27.60 39.67
C MET A 807 -36.22 28.46 40.35
N ARG A 808 -36.05 29.79 40.41
CA ARG A 808 -37.02 30.73 41.03
C ARG A 808 -37.92 31.44 40.00
N ALA A 809 -37.66 31.27 38.70
CA ALA A 809 -38.36 31.98 37.63
C ALA A 809 -39.45 31.12 36.95
N PRO A 810 -40.66 31.65 36.69
CA PRO A 810 -41.73 30.92 36.02
C PRO A 810 -41.50 30.89 34.49
N TYR A 811 -41.29 29.71 33.89
CA TYR A 811 -41.03 29.54 32.44
C TYR A 811 -42.21 28.87 31.68
N PRO A 812 -42.41 29.13 30.36
CA PRO A 812 -43.50 28.60 29.55
C PRO A 812 -43.34 27.10 29.20
N SER A 813 -44.47 26.41 29.03
CA SER A 813 -44.62 24.96 28.90
C SER A 813 -43.85 24.29 27.75
N ASP A 814 -43.59 24.99 26.65
CA ASP A 814 -43.25 24.36 25.36
C ASP A 814 -41.74 24.14 25.15
N GLY A 815 -40.90 24.76 26.00
CA GLY A 815 -39.44 24.66 25.94
C GLY A 815 -38.84 23.53 26.79
N ARG A 816 -39.64 22.89 27.65
CA ARG A 816 -39.16 21.92 28.65
C ARG A 816 -38.52 20.68 28.02
N GLU A 817 -39.09 20.09 26.98
CA GLU A 817 -38.62 18.81 26.43
C GLU A 817 -37.30 18.90 25.65
N GLU A 818 -37.15 19.91 24.80
CA GLU A 818 -35.95 20.07 23.97
C GLU A 818 -34.73 20.43 24.85
N PHE A 819 -34.97 21.22 25.89
CA PHE A 819 -33.96 21.57 26.89
C PHE A 819 -33.55 20.35 27.74
N LYS A 820 -34.52 19.57 28.24
CA LYS A 820 -34.30 18.29 28.94
C LYS A 820 -33.40 17.34 28.15
N LYS A 821 -33.71 17.14 26.86
CA LYS A 821 -32.95 16.28 25.94
C LYS A 821 -31.51 16.76 25.76
N SER A 822 -31.31 18.07 25.57
CA SER A 822 -29.99 18.62 25.27
C SER A 822 -28.97 18.42 26.41
N ILE A 823 -29.40 18.58 27.67
CA ILE A 823 -28.52 18.39 28.84
C ILE A 823 -28.06 16.94 28.96
N LEU A 824 -28.98 15.96 28.82
CA LEU A 824 -28.64 14.54 28.94
C LEU A 824 -27.74 14.06 27.80
N PHE A 825 -27.97 14.51 26.56
CA PHE A 825 -27.11 14.17 25.41
C PHE A 825 -25.72 14.80 25.53
N HIS A 826 -25.62 16.00 26.10
CA HIS A 826 -24.34 16.64 26.37
C HIS A 826 -23.55 15.90 27.45
N ALA A 827 -24.19 15.57 28.57
CA ALA A 827 -23.59 14.76 29.63
C ALA A 827 -23.13 13.39 29.10
N ALA A 828 -23.92 12.74 28.21
CA ALA A 828 -23.53 11.49 27.55
C ALA A 828 -22.30 11.63 26.64
N LYS A 829 -22.20 12.73 25.89
CA LYS A 829 -21.06 13.04 25.01
C LYS A 829 -19.78 13.29 25.82
N LEU A 830 -19.89 13.99 26.95
CA LEU A 830 -18.77 14.28 27.85
C LEU A 830 -18.37 13.09 28.73
N GLY A 831 -19.32 12.21 29.06
CA GLY A 831 -19.13 11.18 30.08
C GLY A 831 -19.26 11.71 31.50
N ASP A 832 -19.87 12.88 31.70
CA ASP A 832 -20.03 13.52 33.01
C ASP A 832 -21.19 12.87 33.79
N ARG A 833 -20.85 11.99 34.72
CA ARG A 833 -21.78 11.30 35.60
C ARG A 833 -22.62 12.27 36.43
N GLU A 834 -22.00 13.27 37.04
CA GLU A 834 -22.64 14.13 38.03
C GLU A 834 -23.69 15.02 37.35
N LEU A 835 -23.35 15.54 36.18
CA LEU A 835 -24.28 16.30 35.34
C LEU A 835 -25.45 15.42 34.84
N PHE A 836 -25.16 14.17 34.45
CA PHE A 836 -26.18 13.21 34.02
C PHE A 836 -27.15 12.86 35.16
N GLU A 837 -26.62 12.57 36.35
CA GLU A 837 -27.38 12.20 37.55
C GLU A 837 -28.28 13.35 38.03
N ARG A 838 -27.74 14.58 38.10
CA ARG A 838 -28.51 15.78 38.43
C ARG A 838 -29.60 16.03 37.39
N GLY A 839 -29.30 15.88 36.11
CA GLY A 839 -30.28 15.99 35.02
C GLY A 839 -31.45 15.03 35.18
N LEU A 840 -31.18 13.74 35.45
CA LEU A 840 -32.23 12.74 35.68
C LEU A 840 -33.13 13.10 36.87
N LYS A 841 -32.54 13.50 38.00
CA LYS A 841 -33.26 13.82 39.24
C LYS A 841 -34.15 15.06 39.10
N ILE A 842 -33.64 16.08 38.42
CA ILE A 842 -34.36 17.35 38.22
C ILE A 842 -35.51 17.18 37.23
N PHE A 843 -35.33 16.35 36.20
CA PHE A 843 -36.35 16.17 35.17
C PHE A 843 -37.37 15.08 35.47
N SER A 844 -37.20 14.39 36.61
CA SER A 844 -38.02 13.27 37.06
C SER A 844 -38.23 12.21 35.96
N MET A 845 -37.22 11.98 35.13
CA MET A 845 -37.33 11.05 34.01
C MET A 845 -37.12 9.61 34.48
N SER A 846 -38.01 8.73 34.05
CA SER A 846 -37.90 7.29 34.24
C SER A 846 -36.82 6.68 33.32
N GLY A 847 -36.28 5.52 33.70
CA GLY A 847 -35.32 4.79 32.87
C GLY A 847 -35.85 4.41 31.47
N GLN A 848 -37.17 4.21 31.33
CA GLN A 848 -37.83 3.97 30.03
C GLN A 848 -37.81 5.21 29.13
N GLU A 849 -38.14 6.38 29.69
CA GLU A 849 -38.12 7.63 28.92
C GLU A 849 -36.71 7.96 28.42
N VAL A 850 -35.70 7.73 29.26
CA VAL A 850 -34.29 7.94 28.91
C VAL A 850 -33.84 7.01 27.78
N ALA A 851 -34.27 5.74 27.81
CA ALA A 851 -33.94 4.76 26.76
C ALA A 851 -34.57 5.09 25.40
N MET A 852 -35.74 5.74 25.39
CA MET A 852 -36.44 6.17 24.17
C MET A 852 -35.89 7.48 23.59
N LEU A 853 -35.04 8.21 24.32
CA LEU A 853 -34.49 9.48 23.84
C LEU A 853 -33.60 9.26 22.61
N LYS A 854 -33.93 10.00 21.55
CA LYS A 854 -33.12 10.11 20.33
C LYS A 854 -32.73 11.56 20.09
N ASN A 855 -31.50 11.79 19.68
CA ASN A 855 -31.07 13.10 19.21
C ASN A 855 -31.61 13.36 17.78
N LYS A 856 -31.34 14.55 17.24
CA LYS A 856 -31.75 14.92 15.87
C LYS A 856 -31.22 13.98 14.77
N ARG A 857 -30.19 13.18 15.06
CA ARG A 857 -29.61 12.18 14.15
C ARG A 857 -30.14 10.76 14.40
N GLY A 858 -31.19 10.61 15.21
CA GLY A 858 -31.79 9.33 15.53
C GLY A 858 -30.98 8.44 16.49
N LYS A 859 -29.85 8.92 17.03
CA LYS A 859 -28.99 8.15 17.94
C LYS A 859 -29.51 8.20 19.36
N SER A 860 -29.49 7.06 20.05
CA SER A 860 -29.77 6.96 21.48
C SER A 860 -28.64 7.60 22.31
N LEU A 861 -28.91 7.89 23.58
CA LEU A 861 -27.88 8.36 24.52
C LEU A 861 -26.72 7.36 24.64
N ASP A 862 -27.04 6.08 24.63
CA ASP A 862 -26.06 4.99 24.75
C ASP A 862 -25.16 4.93 23.51
N GLN A 863 -25.74 5.07 22.32
CA GLN A 863 -24.97 5.14 21.07
C GLN A 863 -24.04 6.36 21.05
N VAL A 864 -24.49 7.52 21.53
CA VAL A 864 -23.64 8.73 21.62
C VAL A 864 -22.48 8.53 22.59
N ALA A 865 -22.71 7.85 23.71
CA ALA A 865 -21.66 7.50 24.67
C ALA A 865 -20.66 6.50 24.07
N LEU A 866 -21.14 5.47 23.33
CA LEU A 866 -20.32 4.48 22.65
C LEU A 866 -19.44 5.09 21.56
N ASP A 867 -20.01 5.93 20.68
CA ASP A 867 -19.29 6.65 19.61
C ASP A 867 -18.12 7.51 20.15
N ARG A 868 -18.17 7.89 21.43
CA ARG A 868 -17.16 8.70 22.13
C ARG A 868 -16.33 7.90 23.15
N GLY A 869 -16.50 6.59 23.23
CA GLY A 869 -15.75 5.72 24.14
C GLY A 869 -16.03 5.95 25.64
N ARG A 870 -17.21 6.48 26.01
CA ARG A 870 -17.56 6.82 27.40
C ARG A 870 -18.07 5.63 28.22
N LEU A 871 -17.27 4.56 28.30
CA LEU A 871 -17.65 3.30 28.95
C LEU A 871 -17.95 3.43 30.46
N GLN A 872 -17.32 4.36 31.16
CA GLN A 872 -17.54 4.56 32.60
C GLN A 872 -18.95 5.08 32.90
N LEU A 873 -19.50 5.93 32.02
CA LEU A 873 -20.87 6.41 32.16
C LEU A 873 -21.88 5.27 31.96
N LEU A 874 -21.64 4.38 30.99
CA LEU A 874 -22.51 3.22 30.74
C LEU A 874 -22.50 2.23 31.91
N LEU A 875 -21.32 1.95 32.49
CA LEU A 875 -21.21 1.13 33.70
C LEU A 875 -21.93 1.74 34.90
N TRP A 876 -21.81 3.05 35.07
CA TRP A 876 -22.52 3.74 36.16
C TRP A 876 -24.04 3.68 35.95
N ARG A 877 -24.51 3.94 34.72
CA ARG A 877 -25.95 3.86 34.38
C ARG A 877 -26.54 2.48 34.61
N GLU A 878 -25.75 1.43 34.44
CA GLU A 878 -26.13 0.06 34.79
C GLU A 878 -26.25 -0.15 36.31
N ARG A 879 -25.23 0.26 37.07
CA ARG A 879 -25.12 -0.08 38.51
C ARG A 879 -26.03 0.75 39.39
N GLU A 880 -26.17 2.04 39.07
CA GLU A 880 -26.77 3.03 39.96
C GLU A 880 -27.88 3.85 39.27
N GLY A 881 -27.93 3.84 37.93
CA GLY A 881 -28.85 4.68 37.14
C GLY A 881 -30.18 4.03 36.71
N GLY A 882 -30.45 2.78 37.11
CA GLY A 882 -31.73 2.10 36.83
C GLY A 882 -32.12 1.98 35.35
N ALA A 883 -31.14 1.94 34.44
CA ALA A 883 -31.37 2.15 33.00
C ALA A 883 -31.71 0.87 32.22
N ILE A 884 -32.63 1.00 31.26
CA ILE A 884 -32.74 0.08 30.12
C ILE A 884 -31.64 0.48 29.13
N LEU A 885 -30.62 -0.37 28.99
CA LEU A 885 -29.52 -0.17 28.05
C LEU A 885 -29.93 -0.59 26.62
N SER A 886 -29.40 0.09 25.61
CA SER A 886 -29.54 -0.34 24.21
C SER A 886 -28.82 -1.67 23.95
N GLU A 887 -29.26 -2.42 22.93
CA GLU A 887 -28.64 -3.71 22.57
C GLU A 887 -27.16 -3.56 22.21
N GLU A 888 -26.78 -2.46 21.55
CA GLU A 888 -25.38 -2.16 21.21
C GLU A 888 -24.52 -1.91 22.46
N ALA A 889 -25.07 -1.22 23.47
CA ALA A 889 -24.38 -1.02 24.74
C ALA A 889 -24.22 -2.34 25.50
N LYS A 890 -25.25 -3.19 25.52
CA LYS A 890 -25.16 -4.53 26.10
C LYS A 890 -24.10 -5.39 25.38
N GLN A 891 -24.00 -5.34 24.05
CA GLN A 891 -22.99 -6.08 23.28
C GLN A 891 -21.56 -5.68 23.66
N VAL A 892 -21.29 -4.37 23.78
CA VAL A 892 -19.98 -3.84 24.17
C VAL A 892 -19.64 -4.20 25.63
N LEU A 893 -20.61 -4.09 26.55
CA LEU A 893 -20.42 -4.46 27.94
C LEU A 893 -20.22 -5.99 28.11
N LEU A 894 -20.90 -6.81 27.30
CA LEU A 894 -20.68 -8.25 27.26
C LEU A 894 -19.25 -8.60 26.83
N LEU A 895 -18.73 -8.02 25.74
CA LEU A 895 -17.34 -8.26 25.32
C LEU A 895 -16.33 -7.85 26.39
N ARG A 896 -16.60 -6.76 27.10
CA ARG A 896 -15.77 -6.30 28.21
C ARG A 896 -15.80 -7.29 29.38
N ALA A 897 -16.99 -7.70 29.82
CA ALA A 897 -17.15 -8.66 30.91
C ALA A 897 -16.40 -9.97 30.60
N VAL A 898 -16.52 -10.47 29.37
CA VAL A 898 -15.78 -11.65 28.89
C VAL A 898 -14.25 -11.40 28.89
N ALA A 899 -13.78 -10.25 28.41
CA ALA A 899 -12.34 -9.93 28.37
C ALA A 899 -11.72 -9.75 29.77
N GLU A 900 -12.50 -9.28 30.75
CA GLU A 900 -12.13 -9.08 32.15
C GLU A 900 -12.26 -10.38 32.99
N GLY A 901 -12.99 -11.38 32.48
CA GLY A 901 -13.26 -12.65 33.19
C GLY A 901 -14.35 -12.51 34.27
N ASP A 902 -15.26 -11.56 34.10
CA ASP A 902 -16.48 -11.37 34.90
C ASP A 902 -17.61 -12.26 34.33
N VAL A 903 -17.67 -13.50 34.82
CA VAL A 903 -18.63 -14.50 34.35
C VAL A 903 -20.06 -14.12 34.74
N GLU A 904 -20.27 -13.54 35.92
CA GLU A 904 -21.62 -13.16 36.38
C GLU A 904 -22.15 -11.96 35.59
N GLY A 905 -21.29 -10.97 35.30
CA GLY A 905 -21.63 -9.88 34.38
C GLY A 905 -21.95 -10.37 32.97
N ALA A 906 -21.14 -11.30 32.43
CA ALA A 906 -21.40 -11.88 31.11
C ALA A 906 -22.70 -12.71 31.08
N LYS A 907 -22.97 -13.53 32.10
CA LYS A 907 -24.22 -14.31 32.25
C LYS A 907 -25.44 -13.42 32.20
N LYS A 908 -25.40 -12.30 32.91
CA LYS A 908 -26.49 -11.32 32.94
C LYS A 908 -26.84 -10.85 31.52
N TYR A 909 -25.86 -10.37 30.76
CA TYR A 909 -26.11 -9.89 29.39
C TYR A 909 -26.53 -11.00 28.42
N ILE A 910 -25.91 -12.17 28.51
CA ILE A 910 -26.27 -13.34 27.68
C ILE A 910 -27.74 -13.75 27.93
N LYS A 911 -28.23 -13.61 29.17
CA LYS A 911 -29.61 -13.90 29.53
C LYS A 911 -30.59 -12.85 29.01
N GLU A 912 -30.25 -11.58 29.13
CA GLU A 912 -31.09 -10.42 28.75
C GLU A 912 -31.21 -10.19 27.23
N MET A 913 -30.23 -10.62 26.43
CA MET A 913 -30.27 -10.44 24.97
C MET A 913 -31.21 -11.44 24.28
N GLU A 914 -32.01 -10.93 23.34
CA GLU A 914 -32.98 -11.70 22.54
C GLU A 914 -32.29 -12.60 21.48
N SER A 915 -31.20 -12.13 20.87
CA SER A 915 -30.42 -12.91 19.90
C SER A 915 -28.93 -12.56 19.93
N LEU A 916 -28.09 -13.59 19.81
CA LEU A 916 -26.63 -13.48 19.75
C LEU A 916 -26.05 -13.98 18.42
N SER A 917 -26.87 -14.36 17.43
CA SER A 917 -26.41 -15.12 16.27
C SER A 917 -25.41 -14.38 15.37
N SER A 918 -25.60 -13.09 15.13
CA SER A 918 -24.71 -12.27 14.27
C SER A 918 -23.44 -11.78 15.00
N PHE A 919 -23.47 -11.69 16.32
CA PHE A 919 -22.39 -11.14 17.16
C PHE A 919 -21.61 -12.21 17.93
N GLY A 920 -22.19 -13.40 18.09
CA GLY A 920 -21.70 -14.45 18.97
C GLY A 920 -20.28 -14.94 18.66
N GLY A 921 -19.88 -14.94 17.39
CA GLY A 921 -18.50 -15.28 17.00
C GLY A 921 -17.45 -14.35 17.64
N SER A 922 -17.77 -13.06 17.81
CA SER A 922 -16.89 -12.10 18.49
C SER A 922 -16.76 -12.40 19.98
N VAL A 923 -17.86 -12.84 20.61
CA VAL A 923 -17.90 -13.22 22.03
C VAL A 923 -17.13 -14.52 22.27
N VAL A 924 -17.27 -15.51 21.39
CA VAL A 924 -16.49 -16.76 21.41
C VAL A 924 -14.99 -16.46 21.28
N SER A 925 -14.60 -15.59 20.33
CA SER A 925 -13.19 -15.17 20.18
C SER A 925 -12.65 -14.47 21.43
N ALA A 926 -13.45 -13.59 22.06
CA ALA A 926 -13.08 -12.92 23.30
C ALA A 926 -12.90 -13.92 24.46
N ALA A 927 -13.78 -14.92 24.57
CA ALA A 927 -13.68 -15.97 25.58
C ALA A 927 -12.41 -16.81 25.41
N LEU A 928 -12.05 -17.17 24.17
CA LEU A 928 -10.79 -17.89 23.91
C LEU A 928 -9.56 -17.03 24.25
N LYS A 929 -9.59 -15.72 23.98
CA LYS A 929 -8.51 -14.80 24.40
C LYS A 929 -8.37 -14.71 25.92
N LEU A 930 -9.47 -14.76 26.67
CA LEU A 930 -9.43 -14.85 28.14
C LEU A 930 -8.67 -16.12 28.58
N GLY A 931 -8.99 -17.26 27.97
CA GLY A 931 -8.33 -18.54 28.23
C GLY A 931 -6.81 -18.53 27.97
N LYS A 932 -6.32 -17.71 27.02
CA LYS A 932 -4.88 -17.57 26.71
C LYS A 932 -4.08 -16.76 27.76
N LYS A 933 -4.72 -15.93 28.59
CA LYS A 933 -4.02 -15.05 29.55
C LYS A 933 -3.36 -15.85 30.68
N LYS A 934 -2.02 -15.93 30.67
CA LYS A 934 -1.21 -16.57 31.73
C LYS A 934 -1.27 -15.76 33.04
N GLY A 935 -1.42 -16.43 34.19
CA GLY A 935 -1.15 -15.83 35.52
C GLY A 935 -2.36 -15.54 36.44
N LYS A 936 -3.60 -15.88 36.08
CA LYS A 936 -4.76 -15.82 36.99
C LYS A 936 -5.42 -17.20 37.08
N SER A 937 -5.30 -17.87 38.23
CA SER A 937 -6.01 -19.11 38.54
C SER A 937 -7.52 -18.93 38.31
N GLY A 938 -8.17 -19.82 37.57
CA GLY A 938 -9.62 -19.75 37.30
C GLY A 938 -10.03 -19.35 35.88
N ASN A 939 -9.13 -18.80 35.04
CA ASN A 939 -9.53 -18.30 33.71
C ASN A 939 -9.96 -19.41 32.74
N GLN A 940 -9.40 -20.60 32.87
CA GLN A 940 -9.77 -21.73 32.01
C GLN A 940 -11.14 -22.28 32.37
N GLU A 941 -11.45 -22.44 33.66
CA GLU A 941 -12.78 -22.85 34.14
C GLU A 941 -13.85 -21.83 33.73
N LYS A 942 -13.57 -20.54 33.92
CA LYS A 942 -14.44 -19.44 33.49
C LYS A 942 -14.69 -19.43 31.99
N THR A 943 -13.67 -19.74 31.19
CA THR A 943 -13.83 -19.82 29.74
C THR A 943 -14.74 -20.98 29.35
N VAL A 944 -14.57 -22.16 29.95
CA VAL A 944 -15.48 -23.31 29.72
C VAL A 944 -16.92 -22.96 30.08
N GLU A 945 -17.13 -22.32 31.24
CA GLU A 945 -18.46 -21.90 31.69
C GLU A 945 -19.10 -20.89 30.73
N LEU A 946 -18.34 -19.92 30.22
CA LEU A 946 -18.82 -18.98 29.20
C LEU A 946 -19.17 -19.67 27.87
N LEU A 947 -18.34 -20.60 27.41
CA LEU A 947 -18.61 -21.34 26.17
C LEU A 947 -19.87 -22.22 26.30
N GLN A 948 -20.11 -22.83 27.48
CA GLN A 948 -21.35 -23.55 27.78
C GLN A 948 -22.59 -22.67 27.69
N LEU A 949 -22.52 -21.45 28.25
CA LEU A 949 -23.63 -20.50 28.21
C LEU A 949 -23.94 -20.01 26.79
N LEU A 950 -22.90 -19.72 26.01
CA LEU A 950 -23.04 -19.29 24.61
C LEU A 950 -23.65 -20.40 23.75
N GLN A 951 -23.20 -21.65 23.94
CA GLN A 951 -23.77 -22.80 23.26
C GLN A 951 -25.24 -23.01 23.65
N ALA A 952 -25.59 -22.93 24.94
CA ALA A 952 -26.98 -23.07 25.40
C ALA A 952 -27.91 -21.99 24.82
N LYS A 953 -27.36 -20.83 24.43
CA LYS A 953 -28.05 -19.75 23.73
C LYS A 953 -28.09 -19.91 22.20
N GLY A 954 -27.60 -21.01 21.66
CA GLY A 954 -27.63 -21.30 20.23
C GLY A 954 -26.60 -20.50 19.42
N VAL A 955 -25.54 -20.00 20.05
CA VAL A 955 -24.45 -19.32 19.34
C VAL A 955 -23.64 -20.34 18.54
N PRO A 956 -23.41 -20.13 17.23
CA PRO A 956 -22.51 -20.98 16.44
C PRO A 956 -21.09 -20.91 17.00
N MET A 957 -20.50 -22.08 17.27
CA MET A 957 -19.19 -22.22 17.88
C MET A 957 -18.10 -22.51 16.84
N ASP A 958 -18.22 -22.04 15.60
CA ASP A 958 -17.23 -22.34 14.56
C ASP A 958 -15.86 -21.75 14.94
N VAL A 959 -14.91 -22.61 15.34
CA VAL A 959 -13.59 -22.23 15.87
C VAL A 959 -12.48 -22.95 15.14
N ASN A 960 -11.38 -22.23 14.85
CA ASN A 960 -10.15 -22.83 14.35
C ASN A 960 -9.45 -23.62 15.47
N VAL A 961 -9.06 -24.87 15.20
CA VAL A 961 -8.35 -25.74 16.16
C VAL A 961 -7.13 -25.06 16.80
N LEU A 962 -6.41 -24.21 16.07
CA LEU A 962 -5.23 -23.51 16.57
C LEU A 962 -5.58 -22.48 17.64
N ASP A 963 -6.75 -21.84 17.56
CA ASP A 963 -7.20 -20.90 18.58
C ASP A 963 -7.59 -21.60 19.88
N ALA A 964 -8.16 -22.81 19.79
CA ALA A 964 -8.44 -23.67 20.92
C ALA A 964 -7.13 -24.14 21.59
N VAL A 965 -6.20 -24.68 20.81
CA VAL A 965 -4.91 -25.20 21.32
C VAL A 965 -4.01 -24.10 21.88
N ALA A 966 -4.07 -22.88 21.32
CA ALA A 966 -3.33 -21.74 21.86
C ALA A 966 -3.73 -21.35 23.29
N THR A 967 -4.89 -21.79 23.79
CA THR A 967 -5.27 -21.63 25.21
C THR A 967 -4.48 -22.55 26.15
N ASN A 968 -3.77 -23.54 25.61
CA ASN A 968 -3.06 -24.59 26.34
C ASN A 968 -3.95 -25.26 27.41
N SER A 969 -5.24 -25.48 27.08
CA SER A 969 -6.24 -26.02 27.99
C SER A 969 -6.95 -27.23 27.37
N ALA A 970 -6.69 -28.40 27.94
CA ALA A 970 -7.38 -29.63 27.59
C ALA A 970 -8.91 -29.54 27.78
N PRO A 971 -9.45 -28.99 28.89
CA PRO A 971 -10.89 -28.83 29.07
C PRO A 971 -11.58 -27.96 28.00
N ILE A 972 -10.99 -26.81 27.64
CA ILE A 972 -11.55 -25.92 26.61
C ILE A 972 -11.55 -26.62 25.26
N THR A 973 -10.44 -27.26 24.90
CA THR A 973 -10.30 -27.93 23.60
C THR A 973 -11.23 -29.14 23.49
N ALA A 974 -11.34 -29.96 24.55
CA ALA A 974 -12.28 -31.08 24.60
C ALA A 974 -13.73 -30.62 24.48
N PHE A 975 -14.10 -29.53 25.17
CA PHE A 975 -15.44 -28.95 25.05
C PHE A 975 -15.77 -28.56 23.61
N LEU A 976 -14.85 -27.87 22.92
CA LEU A 976 -15.05 -27.45 21.54
C LEU A 976 -15.14 -28.65 20.59
N LEU A 977 -14.27 -29.65 20.74
CA LEU A 977 -14.29 -30.86 19.90
C LEU A 977 -15.60 -31.64 20.06
N ASN A 978 -16.05 -31.88 21.29
CA ASN A 978 -17.25 -32.65 21.59
C ASN A 978 -18.54 -32.01 21.05
N HIS A 979 -18.51 -30.70 20.80
CA HIS A 979 -19.65 -29.95 20.28
C HIS A 979 -19.53 -29.61 18.78
N GLY A 980 -18.58 -30.23 18.07
CA GLY A 980 -18.42 -30.04 16.62
C GLY A 980 -17.98 -28.62 16.22
N ALA A 981 -17.47 -27.84 17.16
CA ALA A 981 -16.97 -26.47 16.94
C ALA A 981 -15.80 -26.42 15.96
N ILE A 982 -14.97 -27.47 15.97
CA ILE A 982 -13.75 -27.59 15.17
C ILE A 982 -14.05 -28.43 13.93
N LYS A 983 -14.17 -27.75 12.78
CA LYS A 983 -14.44 -28.40 11.48
C LYS A 983 -13.20 -29.02 10.84
N ASN A 984 -12.01 -28.48 11.12
CA ASN A 984 -10.75 -28.97 10.59
C ASN A 984 -9.72 -29.11 11.71
N LEU A 985 -9.54 -30.35 12.17
CA LEU A 985 -8.60 -30.71 13.24
C LEU A 985 -7.12 -30.61 12.80
N ASN A 986 -6.87 -30.67 11.48
CA ASN A 986 -5.54 -30.65 10.87
C ASN A 986 -5.21 -29.30 10.22
N ALA A 987 -5.90 -28.23 10.64
CA ALA A 987 -5.58 -26.89 10.17
C ALA A 987 -4.14 -26.51 10.60
N ARG A 988 -3.48 -25.73 9.74
CA ARG A 988 -2.10 -25.30 9.91
C ARG A 988 -2.04 -23.79 10.05
N ALA A 989 -1.07 -23.31 10.82
CA ALA A 989 -0.83 -21.88 10.93
C ALA A 989 -0.59 -21.27 9.55
N THR A 990 -1.29 -20.18 9.23
CA THR A 990 -1.22 -19.52 7.91
C THR A 990 0.02 -18.64 7.75
N THR A 991 0.68 -18.31 8.86
CA THR A 991 1.92 -17.51 8.91
C THR A 991 2.96 -18.24 9.78
N GLY A 992 4.25 -17.95 9.58
CA GLY A 992 5.33 -18.55 10.37
C GLY A 992 5.67 -20.00 10.00
N SER A 993 5.86 -20.86 11.00
CA SER A 993 6.32 -22.25 10.87
C SER A 993 5.29 -23.22 10.27
N LYS A 994 4.06 -22.79 9.97
CA LYS A 994 2.97 -23.66 9.45
C LYS A 994 2.71 -24.89 10.34
N GLU A 995 2.83 -24.73 11.65
CA GLU A 995 2.59 -25.77 12.66
C GLU A 995 1.13 -26.23 12.67
N SER A 996 0.92 -27.50 13.03
CA SER A 996 -0.38 -28.10 13.29
C SER A 996 -0.78 -27.96 14.76
N ALA A 997 -2.06 -28.16 15.06
CA ALA A 997 -2.57 -28.21 16.44
C ALA A 997 -1.82 -29.22 17.33
N LEU A 998 -1.53 -30.40 16.78
CA LEU A 998 -0.82 -31.46 17.50
C LEU A 998 0.64 -31.07 17.82
N LEU A 999 1.34 -30.44 16.88
CA LEU A 999 2.70 -29.94 17.09
C LEU A 999 2.74 -28.86 18.18
N MET A 1000 1.81 -27.91 18.13
CA MET A 1000 1.72 -26.85 19.13
C MET A 1000 1.45 -27.40 20.53
N ALA A 1001 0.61 -28.44 20.67
CA ALA A 1001 0.36 -29.09 21.95
C ALA A 1001 1.60 -29.84 22.50
N ILE A 1002 2.42 -30.44 21.62
CA ILE A 1002 3.69 -31.08 21.98
C ILE A 1002 4.70 -30.04 22.48
N GLU A 1003 4.85 -28.92 21.77
CA GLU A 1003 5.75 -27.84 22.19
C GLU A 1003 5.33 -27.17 23.51
N GLN A 1004 4.03 -27.18 23.79
CA GLN A 1004 3.47 -26.74 25.07
C GLN A 1004 3.66 -27.75 26.21
N ASP A 1005 4.19 -28.95 25.92
CA ASP A 1005 4.39 -30.05 26.88
C ASP A 1005 3.09 -30.46 27.62
N ASN A 1006 1.96 -30.35 26.92
CA ASN A 1006 0.63 -30.63 27.46
C ASN A 1006 0.13 -32.00 27.00
N LEU A 1007 0.46 -33.03 27.79
CA LEU A 1007 0.11 -34.43 27.51
C LEU A 1007 -1.39 -34.65 27.31
N ASP A 1008 -2.23 -34.02 28.13
CA ASP A 1008 -3.69 -34.20 28.06
C ASP A 1008 -4.25 -33.61 26.77
N LEU A 1009 -3.74 -32.45 26.36
CA LEU A 1009 -4.12 -31.82 25.10
C LEU A 1009 -3.69 -32.66 23.89
N VAL A 1010 -2.49 -33.24 23.93
CA VAL A 1010 -2.01 -34.18 22.90
C VAL A 1010 -2.90 -35.41 22.81
N LYS A 1011 -3.25 -36.03 23.95
CA LYS A 1011 -4.15 -37.21 23.98
C LYS A 1011 -5.52 -36.89 23.40
N ILE A 1012 -6.11 -35.76 23.77
CA ILE A 1012 -7.44 -35.33 23.26
C ILE A 1012 -7.40 -35.13 21.74
N LEU A 1013 -6.37 -34.46 21.21
CA LEU A 1013 -6.24 -34.24 19.77
C LEU A 1013 -6.06 -35.55 19.01
N LEU A 1014 -5.22 -36.47 19.51
CA LEU A 1014 -5.03 -37.78 18.90
C LEU A 1014 -6.30 -38.62 18.93
N GLN A 1015 -7.02 -38.65 20.06
CA GLN A 1015 -8.31 -39.33 20.19
C GLN A 1015 -9.37 -38.75 19.24
N ALA A 1016 -9.32 -37.44 18.97
CA ALA A 1016 -10.20 -36.78 18.01
C ALA A 1016 -9.81 -37.02 16.54
N GLY A 1017 -8.71 -37.75 16.26
CA GLY A 1017 -8.26 -38.09 14.92
C GLY A 1017 -7.29 -37.08 14.29
N ALA A 1018 -6.54 -36.32 15.10
CA ALA A 1018 -5.51 -35.44 14.58
C ALA A 1018 -4.42 -36.26 13.87
N ASP A 1019 -3.97 -35.80 12.70
CA ASP A 1019 -2.97 -36.50 11.91
C ASP A 1019 -1.60 -36.49 12.63
N PRO A 1020 -1.10 -37.66 13.09
CA PRO A 1020 0.15 -37.75 13.82
C PRO A 1020 1.40 -37.55 12.93
N ASN A 1021 1.23 -37.47 11.62
CA ASN A 1021 2.31 -37.38 10.63
C ASN A 1021 2.40 -36.01 9.96
N LEU A 1022 1.55 -35.05 10.37
CA LEU A 1022 1.47 -33.74 9.74
C LEU A 1022 2.66 -32.85 10.14
N ALA A 1023 3.58 -32.67 9.20
CA ALA A 1023 4.80 -31.89 9.42
C ALA A 1023 4.57 -30.38 9.32
N ASP A 1024 5.35 -29.60 10.07
CA ASP A 1024 5.42 -28.14 9.94
C ASP A 1024 6.07 -27.70 8.60
N GLY A 1025 6.21 -26.40 8.38
CA GLY A 1025 6.83 -25.81 7.18
C GLY A 1025 8.34 -26.03 7.09
N LYS A 1026 8.98 -26.55 8.14
CA LYS A 1026 10.38 -27.00 8.15
C LYS A 1026 10.49 -28.53 7.97
N GLY A 1027 9.36 -29.22 7.80
CA GLY A 1027 9.31 -30.68 7.70
C GLY A 1027 9.42 -31.39 9.06
N VAL A 1028 9.25 -30.71 10.19
CA VAL A 1028 9.27 -31.32 11.52
C VAL A 1028 7.93 -32.01 11.76
N THR A 1029 7.94 -33.33 11.94
CA THR A 1029 6.76 -34.12 12.33
C THR A 1029 6.56 -34.10 13.85
N PRO A 1030 5.35 -34.42 14.36
CA PRO A 1030 5.11 -34.60 15.80
C PRO A 1030 6.14 -35.51 16.49
N LEU A 1031 6.44 -36.66 15.88
CA LEU A 1031 7.44 -37.61 16.39
C LEU A 1031 8.86 -36.99 16.42
N CYS A 1032 9.27 -36.30 15.35
CA CYS A 1032 10.58 -35.65 15.31
C CYS A 1032 10.68 -34.48 16.30
N SER A 1033 9.60 -33.75 16.57
CA SER A 1033 9.58 -32.67 17.57
C SER A 1033 9.86 -33.20 18.98
N ILE A 1034 9.23 -34.32 19.36
CA ILE A 1034 9.51 -35.00 20.63
C ILE A 1034 10.98 -35.43 20.69
N ILE A 1035 11.48 -36.13 19.67
CA ILE A 1035 12.87 -36.63 19.66
C ILE A 1035 13.89 -35.48 19.72
N ALA A 1036 13.66 -34.40 18.95
CA ALA A 1036 14.55 -33.24 18.88
C ALA A 1036 14.62 -32.43 20.17
N SER A 1037 13.58 -32.48 21.01
CA SER A 1037 13.54 -31.76 22.29
C SER A 1037 14.33 -32.44 23.40
N ASP A 1038 14.95 -33.60 23.13
CA ASP A 1038 16.05 -34.18 23.93
C ASP A 1038 15.76 -34.22 25.45
N LYS A 1039 14.65 -34.87 25.81
CA LYS A 1039 14.16 -35.03 27.20
C LYS A 1039 13.90 -33.73 27.97
N LYS A 1040 13.85 -32.57 27.31
CA LYS A 1040 13.49 -31.28 27.94
C LYS A 1040 11.99 -31.16 28.27
N LEU A 1041 11.16 -31.98 27.64
CA LEU A 1041 9.72 -32.07 27.90
C LEU A 1041 9.48 -32.84 29.20
N ARG A 1042 8.64 -32.33 30.11
CA ARG A 1042 8.30 -32.99 31.37
C ARG A 1042 7.59 -34.32 31.14
N HIS A 1043 6.78 -34.40 30.08
CA HIS A 1043 6.02 -35.61 29.74
C HIS A 1043 6.64 -36.39 28.58
N TYR A 1044 7.96 -36.29 28.37
CA TYR A 1044 8.66 -36.88 27.22
C TYR A 1044 8.27 -38.34 26.96
N GLN A 1045 8.36 -39.20 27.98
CA GLN A 1045 8.10 -40.64 27.84
C GLN A 1045 6.65 -40.92 27.45
N GLN A 1046 5.72 -40.21 28.11
CA GLN A 1046 4.29 -40.38 27.88
C GLN A 1046 3.88 -39.83 26.51
N LEU A 1047 4.49 -38.74 26.04
CA LEU A 1047 4.25 -38.17 24.72
C LEU A 1047 4.78 -39.10 23.61
N LEU A 1048 5.98 -39.65 23.79
CA LEU A 1048 6.56 -40.62 22.87
C LEU A 1048 5.69 -41.89 22.80
N ALA A 1049 5.31 -42.44 23.96
CA ALA A 1049 4.43 -43.61 24.03
C ALA A 1049 3.05 -43.33 23.43
N ALA A 1050 2.47 -42.14 23.67
CA ALA A 1050 1.18 -41.76 23.12
C ALA A 1050 1.19 -41.76 21.59
N LEU A 1051 2.19 -41.13 20.95
CA LEU A 1051 2.30 -41.18 19.48
C LEU A 1051 2.56 -42.61 18.97
N MET A 1052 3.52 -43.33 19.57
CA MET A 1052 3.90 -44.68 19.13
C MET A 1052 2.75 -45.71 19.22
N SER A 1053 1.71 -45.42 20.00
CA SER A 1053 0.50 -46.24 20.12
C SER A 1053 -0.56 -45.97 19.05
N ILE A 1054 -0.40 -44.94 18.21
CA ILE A 1054 -1.38 -44.55 17.18
C ILE A 1054 -1.20 -45.39 15.90
N PRO A 1055 -2.25 -46.08 15.42
CA PRO A 1055 -2.21 -46.76 14.13
C PRO A 1055 -1.95 -45.79 12.98
N GLY A 1056 -1.06 -46.15 12.05
CA GLY A 1056 -0.72 -45.32 10.89
C GLY A 1056 0.33 -44.24 11.14
N LEU A 1057 1.02 -44.25 12.29
CA LEU A 1057 2.20 -43.42 12.51
C LEU A 1057 3.34 -43.82 11.54
N GLU A 1058 3.85 -42.85 10.78
CA GLU A 1058 4.94 -43.04 9.82
C GLU A 1058 6.31 -42.90 10.51
N LEU A 1059 6.90 -44.03 10.91
CA LEU A 1059 8.19 -44.05 11.62
C LEU A 1059 9.41 -43.70 10.76
N SER A 1060 9.26 -43.80 9.44
CA SER A 1060 10.35 -43.61 8.47
C SER A 1060 10.23 -42.30 7.69
N LYS A 1061 9.22 -41.48 7.98
CA LYS A 1061 9.02 -40.22 7.26
C LYS A 1061 10.20 -39.29 7.51
N ALA A 1062 10.94 -38.98 6.45
CA ALA A 1062 12.02 -38.00 6.51
C ALA A 1062 11.48 -36.66 7.03
N CYS A 1063 12.14 -36.12 8.05
CA CYS A 1063 11.78 -34.88 8.71
C CYS A 1063 12.95 -33.90 8.68
N MET A 1064 12.64 -32.63 8.98
CA MET A 1064 13.58 -31.50 9.01
C MET A 1064 14.26 -31.21 7.66
N LYS A 1065 14.97 -30.09 7.55
CA LYS A 1065 15.67 -29.69 6.31
C LYS A 1065 16.81 -30.62 5.90
N ASN A 1066 17.30 -31.44 6.83
CA ASN A 1066 18.35 -32.42 6.59
C ASN A 1066 17.83 -33.80 6.16
N SER A 1067 16.51 -33.95 5.96
CA SER A 1067 15.90 -35.19 5.47
C SER A 1067 16.26 -36.41 6.32
N MET A 1068 16.38 -36.27 7.64
CA MET A 1068 16.66 -37.37 8.56
C MET A 1068 15.37 -38.11 8.91
N THR A 1069 15.40 -39.44 9.04
CA THR A 1069 14.28 -40.17 9.64
C THR A 1069 14.24 -39.96 11.16
N PRO A 1070 13.10 -40.19 11.83
CA PRO A 1070 13.02 -40.19 13.29
C PRO A 1070 14.11 -41.03 13.97
N PHE A 1071 14.46 -42.18 13.39
CA PHE A 1071 15.51 -43.06 13.91
C PHE A 1071 16.91 -42.44 13.78
N MET A 1072 17.23 -41.86 12.63
CA MET A 1072 18.50 -41.13 12.42
C MET A 1072 18.63 -39.93 13.35
N LEU A 1073 17.53 -39.21 13.57
CA LEU A 1073 17.48 -38.10 14.52
C LEU A 1073 17.72 -38.58 15.96
N ALA A 1074 17.17 -39.72 16.35
CA ALA A 1074 17.42 -40.32 17.67
C ALA A 1074 18.90 -40.71 17.85
N ILE A 1075 19.55 -41.24 16.79
CA ILE A 1075 20.99 -41.53 16.79
C ILE A 1075 21.81 -40.25 16.93
N GLN A 1076 21.51 -39.22 16.13
CA GLN A 1076 22.20 -37.94 16.17
C GLN A 1076 22.09 -37.27 17.55
N LYS A 1077 20.93 -37.37 18.20
CA LYS A 1077 20.69 -36.84 19.55
C LYS A 1077 21.20 -37.75 20.67
N GLN A 1078 21.75 -38.91 20.33
CA GLN A 1078 22.18 -39.94 21.31
C GLN A 1078 21.04 -40.34 22.27
N ASN A 1079 19.80 -40.27 21.79
CA ASN A 1079 18.62 -40.53 22.59
C ASN A 1079 18.30 -42.03 22.60
N MET A 1080 18.96 -42.75 23.51
CA MET A 1080 18.88 -44.22 23.63
C MET A 1080 17.46 -44.75 23.82
N GLU A 1081 16.61 -43.98 24.50
CA GLU A 1081 15.22 -44.35 24.74
C GLU A 1081 14.39 -44.29 23.47
N ALA A 1082 14.50 -43.20 22.70
CA ALA A 1082 13.88 -43.10 21.38
C ALA A 1082 14.41 -44.15 20.40
N MET A 1083 15.74 -44.40 20.40
CA MET A 1083 16.34 -45.45 19.58
C MET A 1083 15.77 -46.83 19.94
N SER A 1084 15.66 -47.16 21.22
CA SER A 1084 15.08 -48.43 21.67
C SER A 1084 13.61 -48.57 21.28
N CYS A 1085 12.80 -47.53 21.52
CA CYS A 1085 11.37 -47.56 21.17
C CYS A 1085 11.14 -47.71 19.66
N LEU A 1086 11.91 -47.01 18.84
CA LEU A 1086 11.79 -47.10 17.37
C LEU A 1086 12.31 -48.45 16.87
N TYR A 1087 13.44 -48.93 17.37
CA TYR A 1087 14.05 -50.18 16.92
C TYR A 1087 13.21 -51.42 17.28
N GLN A 1088 12.40 -51.37 18.34
CA GLN A 1088 11.40 -52.41 18.61
C GLN A 1088 10.40 -52.60 17.46
N GLN A 1089 10.18 -51.58 16.64
CA GLN A 1089 9.38 -51.62 15.42
C GLN A 1089 10.25 -51.66 14.15
N LYS A 1090 11.44 -52.28 14.19
CA LYS A 1090 12.43 -52.29 13.09
C LYS A 1090 11.88 -52.70 11.72
N GLN A 1091 10.87 -53.56 11.66
CA GLN A 1091 10.23 -53.97 10.40
C GLN A 1091 9.53 -52.82 9.65
N SER A 1092 9.22 -51.73 10.36
CA SER A 1092 8.60 -50.52 9.81
C SER A 1092 9.58 -49.37 9.61
N LEU A 1093 10.87 -49.57 9.96
CA LEU A 1093 11.92 -48.59 9.79
C LEU A 1093 12.61 -48.74 8.43
N ASP A 1094 12.85 -47.61 7.76
CA ASP A 1094 13.80 -47.53 6.66
C ASP A 1094 15.17 -47.16 7.23
N LEU A 1095 16.03 -48.17 7.36
CA LEU A 1095 17.38 -48.03 7.89
C LEU A 1095 18.41 -47.63 6.82
N GLU A 1096 18.05 -47.77 5.54
CA GLU A 1096 18.90 -47.43 4.40
C GLU A 1096 18.67 -46.00 3.89
N HIS A 1097 17.65 -45.31 4.43
CA HIS A 1097 17.35 -43.93 4.10
C HIS A 1097 18.56 -43.03 4.33
N LYS A 1098 18.93 -42.27 3.29
CA LYS A 1098 20.05 -41.34 3.32
C LYS A 1098 19.59 -39.93 3.65
N SER A 1099 20.25 -39.32 4.64
CA SER A 1099 20.09 -37.88 4.92
C SER A 1099 20.63 -37.04 3.76
N ILE A 1100 20.40 -35.72 3.77
CA ILE A 1100 21.01 -34.82 2.77
C ILE A 1100 22.54 -34.85 2.75
N PHE A 1101 23.16 -35.33 3.83
CA PHE A 1101 24.62 -35.45 3.96
C PHE A 1101 25.15 -36.80 3.47
N GLY A 1102 24.26 -37.69 3.01
CA GLY A 1102 24.62 -39.02 2.48
C GLY A 1102 24.76 -40.10 3.56
N ASP A 1103 24.78 -39.72 4.84
CA ASP A 1103 24.80 -40.67 5.96
C ASP A 1103 23.47 -41.40 6.10
N ASP A 1104 23.52 -42.71 6.34
CA ASP A 1104 22.40 -43.59 6.72
C ASP A 1104 22.47 -43.97 8.21
N ALA A 1105 21.45 -44.68 8.72
CA ALA A 1105 21.40 -45.06 10.13
C ALA A 1105 22.59 -45.95 10.55
N GLN A 1106 23.05 -46.83 9.65
CA GLN A 1106 24.18 -47.73 9.92
C GLN A 1106 25.48 -46.95 10.10
N THR A 1107 25.77 -46.02 9.19
CA THR A 1107 26.97 -45.17 9.22
C THR A 1107 26.97 -44.27 10.45
N MET A 1108 25.81 -43.70 10.82
CA MET A 1108 25.67 -42.91 12.04
C MET A 1108 25.89 -43.73 13.32
N LEU A 1109 25.38 -44.97 13.37
CA LEU A 1109 25.60 -45.87 14.52
C LEU A 1109 27.06 -46.33 14.62
N GLN A 1110 27.73 -46.59 13.49
CA GLN A 1110 29.15 -46.90 13.47
C GLN A 1110 29.98 -45.73 14.02
N PHE A 1111 29.68 -44.50 13.58
CA PHE A 1111 30.34 -43.31 14.10
C PHE A 1111 30.08 -43.11 15.60
N LEU A 1112 28.83 -43.30 16.04
CA LEU A 1112 28.46 -43.20 17.46
C LEU A 1112 29.19 -44.25 18.32
N SER A 1113 29.35 -45.48 17.81
CA SER A 1113 30.08 -46.56 18.51
C SER A 1113 31.59 -46.30 18.68
N GLN A 1114 32.16 -45.38 17.90
CA GLN A 1114 33.58 -45.00 18.01
C GLN A 1114 33.83 -43.85 19.00
N GLN A 1115 32.78 -43.26 19.57
CA GLN A 1115 32.91 -42.18 20.54
C GLN A 1115 33.12 -42.72 21.97
N ASN A 1116 34.13 -42.19 22.67
CA ASN A 1116 34.53 -42.62 24.02
C ASN A 1116 33.55 -42.21 25.16
N ALA A 1117 32.34 -41.74 24.84
CA ALA A 1117 31.43 -41.11 25.80
C ALA A 1117 30.19 -41.95 26.19
N LEU A 1118 30.03 -43.17 25.66
CA LEU A 1118 28.85 -44.01 25.90
C LEU A 1118 29.08 -45.03 27.04
N SER A 1119 28.01 -45.36 27.77
CA SER A 1119 28.05 -46.43 28.78
C SER A 1119 28.25 -47.80 28.11
N ALA A 1120 28.79 -48.77 28.87
CA ALA A 1120 28.99 -50.13 28.37
C ALA A 1120 27.69 -50.78 27.88
N GLU A 1121 26.57 -50.51 28.56
CA GLU A 1121 25.24 -51.00 28.18
C GLU A 1121 24.75 -50.37 26.86
N HIS A 1122 24.92 -49.06 26.68
CA HIS A 1122 24.55 -48.38 25.42
C HIS A 1122 25.40 -48.87 24.24
N MET A 1123 26.70 -49.11 24.48
CA MET A 1123 27.61 -49.68 23.49
C MET A 1123 27.21 -51.11 23.11
N GLN A 1124 26.82 -51.95 24.07
CA GLN A 1124 26.31 -53.29 23.80
C GLN A 1124 25.04 -53.24 22.95
N PHE A 1125 24.11 -52.32 23.25
CA PHE A 1125 22.88 -52.14 22.49
C PHE A 1125 23.14 -51.68 21.04
N ILE A 1126 23.99 -50.68 20.84
CA ILE A 1126 24.37 -50.19 19.50
C ILE A 1126 25.08 -51.29 18.69
N ASN A 1127 26.01 -52.02 19.30
CA ASN A 1127 26.70 -53.12 18.65
C ASN A 1127 25.75 -54.27 18.28
N HIS A 1128 24.75 -54.54 19.11
CA HIS A 1128 23.71 -55.51 18.80
C HIS A 1128 22.91 -55.09 17.55
N ILE A 1129 22.46 -53.83 17.47
CA ILE A 1129 21.79 -53.29 16.28
C ILE A 1129 22.68 -53.42 15.04
N LEU A 1130 23.94 -52.97 15.12
CA LEU A 1130 24.90 -53.04 14.01
C LEU A 1130 25.18 -54.47 13.54
N LEU A 1131 25.15 -55.46 14.45
CA LEU A 1131 25.32 -56.88 14.11
C LEU A 1131 24.08 -57.46 13.42
N GLU A 1132 22.87 -57.06 13.84
CA GLU A 1132 21.63 -57.46 13.17
C GLU A 1132 21.53 -56.86 11.77
N MET A 1133 21.83 -55.57 11.62
CA MET A 1133 21.85 -54.88 10.31
C MET A 1133 22.90 -55.41 9.32
N LYS A 1134 23.84 -56.26 9.77
CA LYS A 1134 24.82 -56.95 8.90
C LYS A 1134 24.35 -58.36 8.48
N LYS A 1135 23.32 -58.90 9.12
CA LYS A 1135 22.79 -60.25 8.89
C LYS A 1135 21.59 -60.26 7.95
N GLU A 1136 20.80 -59.19 7.96
CA GLU A 1136 19.83 -58.84 6.91
C GLU A 1136 20.57 -58.34 5.66
#